data_AF-A0AAD7BQE8-F1
#
_entry.id   AF-A0AAD7BQE8-F1
#
_cell.length_a   1.000
_cell.length_b   1.000
_cell.length_c   1.000
_cell.angle_alpha   90.00
_cell.angle_beta   90.00
_cell.angle_gamma   90.00
#
_symmetry.space_group_name_H-M   'P 1'
#
loop_
_entity.id
_entity.type
_entity.pdbx_description
1 polymer ?
#
loop_
_entity_poly.entity_id
_entity_poly.type
_entity_poly.pdbx_seq_one_letter_code
_entity_poly.pdbx_strand_id
1 'polypeptide(L)'
;MQEREHEAPFVPYSDYPPPRPLAGTESPGGSESYRDERASYPPAGVSPNNSSALLDARGEPESDWVKGSSGHSKGMGTLARVLLGLSALVVVAAAVVLPVYFVVIKPHHKHSSSSASSSGTSTGGTTSTSTPGGGTGPNVVGAVTTGGDGSTVTTSTGETFVYSNKFAGYWVDDPADPFNDGASPNSWTPPLNTSWDFAKNRINGVNLGGWFVLEPFIVPDLFQAYPSAKDEWDLTTLMAADGTLQTKMENHYATFITEQDIAQIAGAGLNWVRLPIPFWAISTWTDVGVAPDGSTVSEPFLPSVAWKYIVRMLGWARKYGIRVNLDLHTIPGSQNGLNHSGKFGQINFLNGFMGVANAQRALDYVRALTEFITQPEYQNVVPMFGIMNEAKLTVIGRPQLTSYYIQAHDMIRGITGLGAGNGAYISLHDGFDGLSNWADFLQGSDRIILDSHPYFAFNGQPNTDPVDTGTDPSSAGGVWPKKACTGWAASFVKSRSAFGITLAGEWSTSINDCGLYLRGVNGTTTYGGNCADWQDASQWSAETKAGILQVALASMDAFQDWFFWTWKIGNTTSGIVESPLWSYQLGMQGGWMPIDPRTASGKCAAVGVDVAPFAGPYSAYQTGGSGAGTIVASSLSSFGQFPPATISNLPSGAMGFLPTYTATAGIQTLSYVMPAVSVTPTATPTVSVGSGWVDASDTASFVTAVAGCTYTDAWSALSLPAPTALCTGAA
;
A
#
# COMPACT_ATOMS: atom_id res chain seq x y z
N MET A 1 37.02 38.73 -12.18
CA MET A 1 37.34 39.39 -13.47
C MET A 1 37.27 38.34 -14.56
N GLN A 2 36.34 38.54 -15.51
CA GLN A 2 36.34 38.16 -16.92
C GLN A 2 36.83 36.77 -17.40
N GLU A 3 35.87 36.02 -17.93
CA GLU A 3 35.81 35.47 -19.30
C GLU A 3 37.05 34.74 -19.89
N ARG A 4 36.85 33.48 -20.31
CA ARG A 4 36.62 33.20 -21.74
C ARG A 4 36.21 31.76 -22.04
N GLU A 5 35.25 31.68 -22.95
CA GLU A 5 34.72 30.52 -23.66
C GLU A 5 35.75 29.90 -24.63
N HIS A 6 35.61 28.59 -24.88
CA HIS A 6 35.83 28.03 -26.22
C HIS A 6 34.91 26.82 -26.44
N GLU A 7 34.08 26.92 -27.49
CA GLU A 7 33.20 25.89 -28.02
C GLU A 7 33.88 25.05 -29.12
N ALA A 8 33.36 23.81 -29.21
CA ALA A 8 33.18 22.95 -30.40
C ALA A 8 34.39 22.12 -30.92
N PRO A 9 34.17 20.99 -31.65
CA PRO A 9 32.90 20.48 -32.18
C PRO A 9 32.61 18.96 -32.01
N PHE A 10 31.33 18.63 -32.18
CA PHE A 10 30.75 17.31 -32.47
C PHE A 10 31.28 16.70 -33.78
N VAL A 11 31.49 15.37 -33.80
CA VAL A 11 31.63 14.56 -35.02
C VAL A 11 30.83 13.25 -34.85
N PRO A 12 29.99 12.84 -35.82
CA PRO A 12 29.16 11.64 -35.76
C PRO A 12 29.93 10.42 -36.28
N TYR A 13 29.64 9.22 -35.75
CA TYR A 13 30.16 7.96 -36.29
C TYR A 13 29.02 7.04 -36.74
N SER A 14 29.01 6.75 -38.04
CA SER A 14 28.27 5.68 -38.70
C SER A 14 29.26 4.61 -39.20
N ASP A 15 28.86 3.35 -39.01
CA ASP A 15 29.16 2.13 -39.80
C ASP A 15 30.60 1.73 -40.15
N TYR A 16 30.99 0.50 -39.78
CA TYR A 16 31.77 -0.46 -40.60
C TYR A 16 31.79 -1.87 -39.93
N PRO A 17 32.13 -2.96 -40.66
CA PRO A 17 31.34 -4.21 -40.80
C PRO A 17 32.00 -5.44 -40.11
N PRO A 18 31.39 -6.65 -40.12
CA PRO A 18 31.94 -7.79 -39.39
C PRO A 18 33.02 -8.54 -40.20
N PRO A 19 34.04 -9.14 -39.55
CA PRO A 19 34.99 -10.01 -40.25
C PRO A 19 34.51 -11.47 -40.34
N ARG A 20 34.77 -12.09 -41.50
CA ARG A 20 34.73 -13.54 -41.77
C ARG A 20 36.14 -14.17 -41.70
N PRO A 21 36.27 -15.51 -41.61
CA PRO A 21 37.37 -16.19 -40.92
C PRO A 21 38.48 -16.71 -41.85
N LEU A 22 39.63 -17.09 -41.26
CA LEU A 22 40.65 -17.92 -41.91
C LEU A 22 41.03 -19.12 -41.01
N ALA A 23 41.05 -20.29 -41.66
CA ALA A 23 41.58 -21.60 -41.22
C ALA A 23 43.10 -21.52 -40.89
N GLY A 24 43.76 -22.43 -40.16
CA GLY A 24 43.45 -23.78 -39.69
C GLY A 24 44.67 -24.67 -39.97
N THR A 25 45.26 -25.33 -38.96
CA THR A 25 46.14 -26.51 -39.12
C THR A 25 46.05 -27.44 -37.89
N GLU A 26 45.30 -28.54 -38.09
CA GLU A 26 45.47 -29.95 -37.66
C GLU A 26 45.76 -30.38 -36.18
N SER A 27 44.70 -30.94 -35.55
CA SER A 27 44.50 -32.29 -34.92
C SER A 27 45.45 -32.89 -33.85
N PRO A 28 45.02 -33.88 -33.02
CA PRO A 28 43.76 -34.65 -33.06
C PRO A 28 43.00 -34.85 -31.71
N GLY A 29 41.67 -35.06 -31.83
CA GLY A 29 40.91 -36.11 -31.13
C GLY A 29 40.66 -36.01 -29.63
N GLY A 30 39.46 -35.56 -29.26
CA GLY A 30 38.89 -35.74 -27.91
C GLY A 30 37.55 -35.05 -27.77
N SER A 31 36.45 -35.81 -27.86
CA SER A 31 35.08 -35.31 -27.77
C SER A 31 34.64 -35.17 -26.31
N GLU A 32 34.55 -33.93 -25.79
CA GLU A 32 33.76 -33.62 -24.59
C GLU A 32 33.01 -32.30 -24.79
N SER A 33 31.68 -32.39 -24.84
CA SER A 33 30.77 -31.26 -24.92
C SER A 33 30.46 -30.70 -23.53
N TYR A 34 30.68 -29.41 -23.37
CA TYR A 34 30.29 -28.59 -22.23
C TYR A 34 28.78 -28.69 -21.95
N ARG A 35 28.45 -28.86 -20.67
CA ARG A 35 27.09 -28.74 -20.11
C ARG A 35 26.82 -27.28 -19.76
N ASP A 36 25.72 -26.75 -20.29
CA ASP A 36 25.00 -25.59 -19.76
C ASP A 36 24.12 -26.07 -18.58
N GLU A 37 24.34 -25.53 -17.38
CA GLU A 37 23.47 -25.76 -16.23
C GLU A 37 22.33 -24.72 -16.20
N ARG A 38 21.16 -25.16 -16.67
CA ARG A 38 19.86 -24.60 -16.27
C ARG A 38 19.46 -25.21 -14.93
N ALA A 39 19.31 -24.40 -13.90
CA ALA A 39 18.67 -24.79 -12.66
C ALA A 39 17.14 -24.80 -12.83
N SER A 40 16.58 -25.98 -13.09
CA SER A 40 15.14 -26.27 -13.04
C SER A 40 14.81 -26.92 -11.70
N TYR A 41 13.83 -26.37 -10.98
CA TYR A 41 13.26 -26.98 -9.77
C TYR A 41 12.50 -28.28 -10.11
N PRO A 42 12.59 -29.34 -9.27
CA PRO A 42 11.80 -30.55 -9.45
C PRO A 42 10.47 -30.47 -8.68
N PRO A 43 9.35 -31.00 -9.20
CA PRO A 43 8.18 -31.27 -8.39
C PRO A 43 8.28 -32.67 -7.75
N ALA A 44 8.05 -32.73 -6.44
CA ALA A 44 7.88 -33.97 -5.70
C ALA A 44 6.56 -34.65 -6.08
N GLY A 45 6.64 -35.91 -6.48
CA GLY A 45 5.48 -36.73 -6.82
C GLY A 45 4.86 -37.40 -5.60
N VAL A 46 3.52 -37.43 -5.57
CA VAL A 46 2.73 -38.46 -4.89
C VAL A 46 1.60 -38.88 -5.83
N SER A 47 1.56 -40.18 -6.12
CA SER A 47 0.60 -40.86 -7.00
C SER A 47 -0.83 -40.89 -6.42
N PRO A 48 -1.88 -40.85 -7.26
CA PRO A 48 -3.18 -41.40 -6.93
C PRO A 48 -3.44 -42.72 -7.67
N ASN A 49 -3.85 -43.75 -6.94
CA ASN A 49 -4.34 -45.01 -7.49
C ASN A 49 -5.87 -45.10 -7.35
N ASN A 50 -6.51 -45.42 -8.48
CA ASN A 50 -7.78 -46.12 -8.69
C ASN A 50 -9.05 -45.72 -7.93
N SER A 51 -10.09 -45.33 -8.68
CA SER A 51 -11.13 -46.30 -9.10
C SER A 51 -12.04 -45.75 -10.22
N SER A 52 -12.55 -46.70 -10.99
CA SER A 52 -13.15 -46.67 -12.33
C SER A 52 -14.69 -46.56 -12.37
N ALA A 53 -15.24 -46.00 -13.46
CA ALA A 53 -16.35 -46.53 -14.30
C ALA A 53 -16.82 -45.44 -15.30
N LEU A 54 -16.51 -45.49 -16.60
CA LEU A 54 -17.15 -46.23 -17.71
C LEU A 54 -18.49 -45.63 -18.22
N LEU A 55 -18.43 -45.17 -19.50
CA LEU A 55 -19.38 -45.29 -20.65
C LEU A 55 -19.37 -43.97 -21.48
N ASP A 56 -18.66 -43.90 -22.61
CA ASP A 56 -19.08 -44.19 -24.01
C ASP A 56 -20.32 -43.39 -24.47
N ALA A 57 -20.46 -42.80 -25.66
CA ALA A 57 -19.65 -42.69 -26.87
C ALA A 57 -20.37 -41.76 -27.89
N ARG A 58 -19.58 -41.11 -28.77
CA ARG A 58 -19.85 -40.76 -30.19
C ARG A 58 -20.93 -39.72 -30.59
N GLY A 59 -20.52 -38.83 -31.50
CA GLY A 59 -21.34 -38.48 -32.69
C GLY A 59 -21.32 -37.02 -33.16
N GLU A 60 -20.29 -36.63 -33.92
CA GLU A 60 -20.39 -35.67 -35.06
C GLU A 60 -21.02 -36.43 -36.27
N PRO A 61 -21.57 -35.81 -37.36
CA PRO A 61 -21.09 -34.55 -37.99
C PRO A 61 -22.14 -33.63 -38.71
N GLU A 62 -21.64 -32.45 -39.14
CA GLU A 62 -21.93 -31.59 -40.32
C GLU A 62 -23.31 -31.52 -41.02
N SER A 63 -23.74 -30.29 -41.36
CA SER A 63 -24.13 -29.94 -42.75
C SER A 63 -24.25 -28.43 -43.02
N ASP A 64 -23.79 -28.05 -44.22
CA ASP A 64 -23.70 -26.73 -44.86
C ASP A 64 -25.02 -26.16 -45.46
N TRP A 65 -24.90 -24.90 -45.94
CA TRP A 65 -25.70 -24.14 -46.93
C TRP A 65 -26.84 -23.27 -46.34
N VAL A 66 -27.02 -21.97 -46.65
CA VAL A 66 -27.20 -21.34 -47.98
C VAL A 66 -26.96 -19.80 -47.93
N LYS A 67 -26.46 -19.26 -49.06
CA LYS A 67 -26.30 -17.82 -49.40
C LYS A 67 -27.63 -17.05 -49.56
N GLY A 68 -27.63 -15.76 -49.22
CA GLY A 68 -28.62 -14.77 -49.68
C GLY A 68 -27.99 -13.40 -49.91
N SER A 69 -28.26 -12.79 -51.07
CA SER A 69 -27.58 -11.61 -51.63
C SER A 69 -28.30 -10.27 -51.40
N SER A 70 -27.49 -9.20 -51.49
CA SER A 70 -27.74 -7.87 -52.08
C SER A 70 -28.61 -6.83 -51.35
N GLY A 71 -28.00 -5.66 -51.11
CA GLY A 71 -28.69 -4.37 -50.90
C GLY A 71 -27.70 -3.20 -50.90
N HIS A 72 -27.49 -2.57 -52.07
CA HIS A 72 -26.77 -1.29 -52.19
C HIS A 72 -27.67 -0.13 -51.73
N SER A 73 -27.21 0.71 -50.80
CA SER A 73 -27.83 2.03 -50.55
C SER A 73 -26.79 3.15 -50.67
N LYS A 74 -27.21 4.24 -51.32
CA LYS A 74 -26.39 5.36 -51.76
C LYS A 74 -25.94 6.23 -50.58
N GLY A 75 -24.64 6.48 -50.47
CA GLY A 75 -24.06 7.37 -49.46
C GLY A 75 -24.43 8.83 -49.68
N MET A 76 -24.91 9.47 -48.61
CA MET A 76 -25.11 10.91 -48.48
C MET A 76 -23.78 11.57 -48.05
N GLY A 77 -23.36 12.61 -48.75
CA GLY A 77 -22.01 13.19 -48.65
C GLY A 77 -21.65 13.74 -47.26
N THR A 78 -20.36 13.58 -46.92
CA THR A 78 -19.70 13.86 -45.63
C THR A 78 -19.95 15.28 -45.08
N LEU A 79 -20.30 16.25 -45.92
CA LEU A 79 -20.58 17.64 -45.51
C LEU A 79 -21.89 17.80 -44.73
N ALA A 80 -22.92 16.97 -45.00
CA ALA A 80 -24.21 17.06 -44.32
C ALA A 80 -24.18 16.52 -42.88
N ARG A 81 -23.29 15.56 -42.59
CA ARG A 81 -23.10 15.01 -41.24
C ARG A 81 -22.36 15.98 -40.32
N VAL A 82 -21.43 16.76 -40.86
CA VAL A 82 -20.68 17.77 -40.09
C VAL A 82 -21.58 18.95 -39.71
N LEU A 83 -22.47 19.39 -40.62
CA LEU A 83 -23.39 20.51 -40.34
C LEU A 83 -24.49 20.14 -39.33
N LEU A 84 -24.98 18.89 -39.34
CA LEU A 84 -25.92 18.38 -38.33
C LEU A 84 -25.25 18.17 -36.96
N GLY A 85 -23.98 17.77 -36.92
CA GLY A 85 -23.20 17.66 -35.68
C GLY A 85 -22.94 19.01 -35.02
N LEU A 86 -22.57 20.03 -35.80
CA LEU A 86 -22.31 21.38 -35.28
C LEU A 86 -23.57 22.06 -34.73
N SER A 87 -24.73 21.86 -35.37
CA SER A 87 -25.99 22.43 -34.91
C SER A 87 -26.51 21.74 -33.63
N ALA A 88 -26.31 20.44 -33.47
CA ALA A 88 -26.59 19.74 -32.22
C ALA A 88 -25.67 20.22 -31.06
N LEU A 89 -24.40 20.50 -31.34
CA LEU A 89 -23.43 20.93 -30.34
C LEU A 89 -23.72 22.37 -29.84
N VAL A 90 -24.20 23.25 -30.71
CA VAL A 90 -24.66 24.61 -30.32
C VAL A 90 -25.92 24.56 -29.46
N VAL A 91 -26.85 23.64 -29.74
CA VAL A 91 -28.08 23.48 -28.93
C VAL A 91 -27.75 22.92 -27.55
N VAL A 92 -26.84 21.95 -27.45
CA VAL A 92 -26.39 21.40 -26.16
C VAL A 92 -25.60 22.45 -25.37
N ALA A 93 -24.72 23.22 -26.03
CA ALA A 93 -24.01 24.32 -25.37
C ALA A 93 -24.98 25.39 -24.85
N ALA A 94 -26.01 25.76 -25.62
CA ALA A 94 -27.04 26.71 -25.16
C ALA A 94 -27.88 26.13 -24.00
N ALA A 95 -28.23 24.85 -24.04
CA ALA A 95 -29.02 24.19 -23.00
C ALA A 95 -28.25 24.00 -21.67
N VAL A 96 -26.91 23.94 -21.71
CA VAL A 96 -26.08 23.81 -20.50
C VAL A 96 -25.61 25.17 -19.98
N VAL A 97 -25.27 26.11 -20.86
CA VAL A 97 -24.73 27.43 -20.45
C VAL A 97 -25.83 28.36 -19.94
N LEU A 98 -27.05 28.33 -20.50
CA LEU A 98 -28.12 29.23 -20.08
C LEU A 98 -28.59 28.97 -18.62
N PRO A 99 -28.81 27.72 -18.16
CA PRO A 99 -29.17 27.48 -16.77
C PRO A 99 -28.05 27.85 -15.78
N VAL A 100 -26.78 27.59 -16.13
CA VAL A 100 -25.63 27.95 -15.28
C VAL A 100 -25.49 29.47 -15.16
N TYR A 101 -25.70 30.21 -16.26
CA TYR A 101 -25.64 31.67 -16.25
C TYR A 101 -26.75 32.31 -15.38
N PHE A 102 -27.98 31.79 -15.44
CA PHE A 102 -29.11 32.36 -14.69
C PHE A 102 -29.20 31.91 -13.22
N VAL A 103 -28.59 30.76 -12.85
CA VAL A 103 -28.62 30.24 -11.47
C VAL A 103 -27.38 30.66 -10.66
N VAL A 104 -26.21 30.82 -11.29
CA VAL A 104 -24.93 30.99 -10.56
C VAL A 104 -24.40 32.43 -10.55
N ILE A 105 -24.64 33.23 -11.60
CA ILE A 105 -23.86 34.46 -11.82
C ILE A 105 -24.60 35.76 -11.47
N LYS A 106 -25.92 35.74 -11.22
CA LYS A 106 -26.67 36.97 -10.95
C LYS A 106 -27.42 36.96 -9.61
N PRO A 107 -26.93 37.70 -8.58
CA PRO A 107 -27.70 37.90 -7.37
C PRO A 107 -28.73 39.02 -7.63
N HIS A 108 -30.02 38.72 -7.53
CA HIS A 108 -31.05 39.75 -7.53
C HIS A 108 -31.61 39.98 -6.12
N HIS A 109 -31.38 41.20 -5.65
CA HIS A 109 -31.92 41.81 -4.45
C HIS A 109 -33.45 41.86 -4.46
N LYS A 110 -34.03 41.74 -3.26
CA LYS A 110 -35.46 41.75 -2.92
C LYS A 110 -36.17 43.03 -3.34
N HIS A 111 -37.49 42.93 -3.62
CA HIS A 111 -38.48 43.86 -3.06
C HIS A 111 -39.88 43.23 -2.94
N SER A 112 -40.66 43.86 -2.07
CA SER A 112 -41.73 43.40 -1.19
C SER A 112 -43.17 43.68 -1.65
N SER A 113 -44.13 43.16 -0.85
CA SER A 113 -45.56 43.54 -0.64
C SER A 113 -46.58 42.54 -1.22
N SER A 114 -47.73 42.20 -0.62
CA SER A 114 -48.36 42.42 0.70
C SER A 114 -49.75 41.74 0.70
N SER A 115 -50.20 41.16 1.83
CA SER A 115 -51.60 41.08 2.36
C SER A 115 -51.72 39.89 3.33
N ALA A 116 -51.84 40.11 4.66
CA ALA A 116 -53.08 40.29 5.47
C ALA A 116 -54.01 39.06 5.38
N SER A 117 -54.47 38.35 6.42
CA SER A 117 -54.76 38.58 7.86
C SER A 117 -54.97 37.17 8.49
N SER A 118 -55.00 36.85 9.79
CA SER A 118 -55.69 37.46 10.93
C SER A 118 -55.30 36.79 12.28
N SER A 119 -55.14 37.66 13.29
CA SER A 119 -55.50 37.60 14.74
C SER A 119 -55.36 36.35 15.61
N GLY A 120 -54.70 36.53 16.77
CA GLY A 120 -54.87 35.74 17.99
C GLY A 120 -53.94 36.23 19.12
N THR A 121 -54.40 37.14 19.97
CA THR A 121 -53.65 37.78 21.07
C THR A 121 -53.75 36.99 22.37
N SER A 122 -52.64 36.86 23.11
CA SER A 122 -52.66 36.84 24.58
C SER A 122 -51.34 37.37 25.18
N THR A 123 -51.48 38.47 25.91
CA THR A 123 -50.60 39.11 26.91
C THR A 123 -50.11 38.14 28.00
N GLY A 124 -48.99 38.29 28.71
CA GLY A 124 -47.97 39.33 28.88
C GLY A 124 -47.03 38.91 30.03
N GLY A 125 -45.83 39.50 30.14
CA GLY A 125 -44.92 39.26 31.26
C GLY A 125 -43.46 39.62 30.96
N THR A 126 -43.10 40.87 31.26
CA THR A 126 -41.80 41.52 31.12
C THR A 126 -40.77 41.06 32.15
N THR A 127 -39.51 40.85 31.73
CA THR A 127 -38.32 41.25 32.53
C THR A 127 -37.10 41.51 31.64
N SER A 128 -36.83 42.80 31.46
CA SER A 128 -35.54 43.50 31.31
C SER A 128 -34.28 42.76 30.87
N THR A 129 -33.77 43.13 29.70
CA THR A 129 -32.31 43.17 29.44
C THR A 129 -31.95 44.46 28.73
N SER A 130 -31.08 45.23 29.39
CA SER A 130 -30.47 46.48 28.96
C SER A 130 -29.48 46.27 27.81
N THR A 131 -29.63 47.04 26.73
CA THR A 131 -28.52 47.37 25.80
C THR A 131 -27.78 48.61 26.36
N PRO A 132 -26.45 48.71 26.23
CA PRO A 132 -25.83 49.35 25.07
C PRO A 132 -24.55 48.60 24.65
N GLY A 133 -23.98 48.69 23.46
CA GLY A 133 -23.97 49.73 22.44
C GLY A 133 -23.05 49.26 21.32
N GLY A 134 -23.21 49.86 20.14
CA GLY A 134 -22.53 49.44 18.92
C GLY A 134 -21.02 49.51 18.99
N GLY A 135 -20.39 48.41 18.57
CA GLY A 135 -19.02 48.36 18.06
C GLY A 135 -19.06 47.57 16.77
N THR A 136 -18.95 48.26 15.64
CA THR A 136 -18.71 47.66 14.32
C THR A 136 -17.30 47.08 14.30
N GLY A 137 -17.16 45.83 14.74
CA GLY A 137 -16.03 44.97 14.40
C GLY A 137 -16.40 44.10 13.19
N PRO A 138 -15.42 43.65 12.38
CA PRO A 138 -15.69 42.62 11.39
C PRO A 138 -16.24 41.40 12.12
N ASN A 139 -17.37 40.86 11.68
CA ASN A 139 -17.82 39.54 12.12
C ASN A 139 -16.71 38.54 11.77
N VAL A 140 -15.92 38.13 12.76
CA VAL A 140 -15.05 36.96 12.66
C VAL A 140 -16.01 35.77 12.65
N VAL A 141 -16.37 35.31 11.46
CA VAL A 141 -16.98 33.99 11.29
C VAL A 141 -15.91 33.02 11.78
N GLY A 142 -16.14 32.35 12.91
CA GLY A 142 -15.22 31.32 13.40
C GLY A 142 -14.97 30.30 12.29
N ALA A 143 -13.71 29.87 12.14
CA ALA A 143 -13.37 28.82 11.19
C ALA A 143 -14.28 27.60 11.45
N VAL A 144 -14.85 27.02 10.39
CA VAL A 144 -15.67 25.81 10.51
C VAL A 144 -14.75 24.69 10.97
N THR A 145 -14.93 24.21 12.20
CA THR A 145 -14.09 23.16 12.79
C THR A 145 -14.64 21.76 12.61
N THR A 146 -15.83 21.62 12.03
CA THR A 146 -16.44 20.32 11.70
C THR A 146 -17.41 20.43 10.54
N GLY A 147 -17.56 19.37 9.76
CA GLY A 147 -18.50 19.32 8.65
C GLY A 147 -18.84 17.89 8.21
N GLY A 148 -20.06 17.71 7.69
CA GLY A 148 -20.53 16.47 7.07
C GLY A 148 -20.65 16.58 5.55
N ASP A 149 -21.43 15.69 4.95
CA ASP A 149 -21.71 15.71 3.50
C ASP A 149 -22.11 17.09 2.99
N GLY A 150 -21.48 17.54 1.90
CA GLY A 150 -21.73 18.84 1.27
C GLY A 150 -21.00 20.03 1.92
N SER A 151 -20.29 19.84 3.03
CA SER A 151 -19.48 20.90 3.64
C SER A 151 -18.25 21.22 2.79
N THR A 152 -17.79 22.48 2.86
CA THR A 152 -16.52 22.89 2.25
C THR A 152 -15.37 22.64 3.23
N VAL A 153 -14.36 21.91 2.79
CA VAL A 153 -13.09 21.74 3.49
C VAL A 153 -12.10 22.75 2.92
N THR A 154 -11.33 23.39 3.79
CA THR A 154 -10.13 24.16 3.42
C THR A 154 -8.90 23.39 3.86
N THR A 155 -7.98 23.13 2.95
CA THR A 155 -6.74 22.40 3.21
C THR A 155 -5.70 23.31 3.87
N SER A 156 -4.61 22.73 4.36
CA SER A 156 -3.47 23.49 4.88
C SER A 156 -2.78 24.40 3.86
N THR A 157 -2.98 24.15 2.54
CA THR A 157 -2.47 25.01 1.46
C THR A 157 -3.43 26.14 1.08
N GLY A 158 -4.62 26.20 1.71
CA GLY A 158 -5.67 27.17 1.40
C GLY A 158 -6.57 26.77 0.22
N GLU A 159 -6.35 25.60 -0.38
CA GLU A 159 -7.23 25.04 -1.40
C GLU A 159 -8.55 24.57 -0.75
N THR A 160 -9.63 24.56 -1.52
CA THR A 160 -10.94 24.16 -1.02
C THR A 160 -11.57 23.06 -1.86
N PHE A 161 -12.25 22.11 -1.24
CA PHE A 161 -13.07 21.11 -1.92
C PHE A 161 -14.36 20.83 -1.14
N VAL A 162 -15.35 20.24 -1.81
CA VAL A 162 -16.60 19.79 -1.17
C VAL A 162 -16.42 18.37 -0.64
N TYR A 163 -16.65 18.18 0.66
CA TYR A 163 -16.66 16.86 1.26
C TYR A 163 -17.90 16.09 0.82
N SER A 164 -17.70 14.95 0.15
CA SER A 164 -18.79 14.07 -0.29
C SER A 164 -18.74 12.77 0.48
N ASN A 165 -19.72 12.54 1.35
CA ASN A 165 -19.82 11.34 2.16
C ASN A 165 -21.29 10.95 2.34
N LYS A 166 -21.75 9.92 1.60
CA LYS A 166 -23.16 9.47 1.64
C LYS A 166 -23.47 8.52 2.80
N PHE A 167 -22.51 8.34 3.71
CA PHE A 167 -22.54 7.34 4.77
C PHE A 167 -22.61 7.96 6.17
N ALA A 168 -22.97 9.24 6.25
CA ALA A 168 -23.07 10.04 7.47
C ALA A 168 -21.73 10.18 8.23
N GLY A 169 -20.60 10.13 7.51
CA GLY A 169 -19.32 10.54 8.05
C GLY A 169 -19.21 12.06 8.18
N TYR A 170 -18.38 12.51 9.12
CA TYR A 170 -18.09 13.91 9.36
C TYR A 170 -16.63 14.09 9.78
N TRP A 171 -16.06 15.22 9.39
CA TRP A 171 -14.69 15.58 9.71
C TRP A 171 -14.63 16.54 10.90
N VAL A 172 -13.49 16.55 11.58
CA VAL A 172 -13.16 17.47 12.69
C VAL A 172 -11.77 18.06 12.43
N ASP A 173 -11.67 19.38 12.47
CA ASP A 173 -10.45 20.16 12.27
C ASP A 173 -10.51 21.40 13.18
N ASP A 174 -10.21 21.19 14.46
CA ASP A 174 -10.18 22.25 15.46
C ASP A 174 -8.72 22.64 15.75
N PRO A 175 -8.25 23.84 15.33
CA PRO A 175 -6.90 24.28 15.64
C PRO A 175 -6.60 24.44 17.14
N ALA A 176 -7.63 24.57 17.98
CA ALA A 176 -7.47 24.61 19.44
C ALA A 176 -7.35 23.19 20.05
N ASP A 177 -7.80 22.16 19.34
CA ASP A 177 -7.73 20.75 19.71
C ASP A 177 -7.29 19.89 18.48
N PRO A 178 -6.04 20.03 18.02
CA PRO A 178 -5.57 19.37 16.79
C PRO A 178 -5.48 17.84 16.89
N PHE A 179 -5.60 17.29 18.10
CA PHE A 179 -5.60 15.85 18.38
C PHE A 179 -7.01 15.34 18.72
N ASN A 180 -8.05 16.06 18.29
CA ASN A 180 -9.43 15.62 18.46
C ASN A 180 -9.72 14.33 17.67
N ASP A 181 -10.01 13.26 18.40
CA ASP A 181 -10.29 11.93 17.85
C ASP A 181 -11.80 11.67 17.64
N GLY A 182 -12.61 12.73 17.57
CA GLY A 182 -14.07 12.68 17.51
C GLY A 182 -14.66 12.48 16.12
N ALA A 183 -13.88 12.63 15.04
CA ALA A 183 -14.36 12.40 13.68
C ALA A 183 -14.79 10.95 13.44
N SER A 184 -15.67 10.74 12.46
CA SER A 184 -16.10 9.40 12.05
C SER A 184 -16.20 9.32 10.52
N PRO A 185 -15.65 8.27 9.88
CA PRO A 185 -15.66 8.17 8.42
C PRO A 185 -17.03 7.74 7.89
N ASN A 186 -17.86 7.10 8.72
CA ASN A 186 -19.22 6.65 8.39
C ASN A 186 -19.97 6.18 9.64
N SER A 187 -21.29 6.05 9.53
CA SER A 187 -22.20 5.69 10.63
C SER A 187 -21.98 4.33 11.31
N TRP A 188 -21.22 3.41 10.70
CA TRP A 188 -20.96 2.07 11.27
C TRP A 188 -19.53 1.89 11.78
N THR A 189 -18.69 2.92 11.70
CA THR A 189 -17.32 2.90 12.18
C THR A 189 -17.22 3.67 13.49
N PRO A 190 -16.72 3.04 14.58
CA PRO A 190 -16.51 3.75 15.84
C PRO A 190 -15.47 4.88 15.66
N PRO A 191 -15.64 6.05 16.29
CA PRO A 191 -14.64 7.12 16.30
C PRO A 191 -13.29 6.65 16.84
N LEU A 192 -12.22 7.42 16.62
CA LEU A 192 -10.84 7.01 16.92
C LEU A 192 -10.56 6.87 18.42
N ASN A 193 -11.24 7.65 19.25
CA ASN A 193 -11.18 7.57 20.72
C ASN A 193 -11.88 6.32 21.31
N THR A 194 -12.43 5.46 20.46
CA THR A 194 -13.09 4.21 20.85
C THR A 194 -12.26 3.02 20.35
N SER A 195 -12.03 2.04 21.23
CA SER A 195 -11.30 0.82 20.88
C SER A 195 -11.96 0.07 19.72
N TRP A 196 -11.15 -0.49 18.83
CA TRP A 196 -11.62 -1.33 17.73
C TRP A 196 -11.89 -2.76 18.20
N ASP A 197 -13.11 -3.26 18.01
CA ASP A 197 -13.48 -4.64 18.33
C ASP A 197 -13.34 -5.50 17.06
N PHE A 198 -12.20 -6.18 16.92
CA PHE A 198 -11.91 -7.05 15.77
C PHE A 198 -12.90 -8.20 15.57
N ALA A 199 -13.71 -8.56 16.58
CA ALA A 199 -14.74 -9.59 16.43
C ALA A 199 -16.07 -9.03 15.88
N LYS A 200 -16.30 -7.72 15.97
CA LYS A 200 -17.56 -7.07 15.58
C LYS A 200 -17.42 -6.06 14.44
N ASN A 201 -16.31 -5.34 14.41
CA ASN A 201 -16.03 -4.32 13.42
C ASN A 201 -15.27 -4.94 12.24
N ARG A 202 -15.52 -4.41 11.04
CA ARG A 202 -14.88 -4.89 9.80
C ARG A 202 -13.96 -3.84 9.21
N ILE A 203 -12.76 -4.28 8.84
CA ILE A 203 -11.79 -3.45 8.12
C ILE A 203 -12.15 -3.45 6.64
N ASN A 204 -12.58 -2.30 6.14
CA ASN A 204 -12.69 -2.01 4.72
C ASN A 204 -11.67 -0.91 4.41
N GLY A 205 -10.48 -1.31 3.97
CA GLY A 205 -9.36 -0.41 3.80
C GLY A 205 -8.76 -0.38 2.40
N VAL A 206 -7.88 0.58 2.19
CA VAL A 206 -7.02 0.68 1.00
C VAL A 206 -5.58 0.90 1.44
N ASN A 207 -4.64 0.46 0.61
CA ASN A 207 -3.24 0.82 0.75
C ASN A 207 -2.97 2.18 0.09
N LEU A 208 -2.00 2.92 0.63
CA LEU A 208 -1.40 4.09 -0.04
C LEU A 208 -0.05 3.71 -0.66
N GLY A 209 -0.05 2.63 -1.45
CA GLY A 209 1.12 2.15 -2.19
C GLY A 209 1.63 3.16 -3.21
N GLY A 210 2.92 3.09 -3.54
CA GLY A 210 3.59 4.03 -4.45
C GLY A 210 3.82 5.44 -3.90
N TRP A 211 3.40 5.75 -2.66
CA TRP A 211 3.57 7.10 -2.11
C TRP A 211 4.94 7.31 -1.45
N PHE A 212 5.25 6.57 -0.39
CA PHE A 212 6.54 6.66 0.32
C PHE A 212 7.52 5.54 -0.03
N VAL A 213 7.03 4.49 -0.68
CA VAL A 213 7.84 3.44 -1.28
C VAL A 213 7.40 3.35 -2.74
N LEU A 214 8.32 3.64 -3.65
CA LEU A 214 7.99 3.80 -5.06
C LEU A 214 7.99 2.45 -5.78
N GLU A 215 6.90 2.22 -6.52
CA GLU A 215 6.73 1.05 -7.34
C GLU A 215 6.49 1.43 -8.79
N PRO A 216 7.26 0.85 -9.73
CA PRO A 216 7.17 1.18 -11.15
C PRO A 216 5.75 1.15 -11.73
N PHE A 217 4.91 0.19 -11.35
CA PHE A 217 3.57 0.08 -11.91
C PHE A 217 2.56 1.06 -11.28
N ILE A 218 2.85 1.59 -10.10
CA ILE A 218 1.99 2.55 -9.38
C ILE A 218 2.33 3.98 -9.78
N VAL A 219 3.62 4.29 -9.96
CA VAL A 219 4.12 5.63 -10.34
C VAL A 219 4.95 5.57 -11.63
N PRO A 220 4.37 5.08 -12.74
CA PRO A 220 5.12 4.73 -13.94
C PRO A 220 5.79 5.93 -14.61
N ASP A 221 5.26 7.14 -14.47
CA ASP A 221 5.85 8.36 -15.03
C ASP A 221 7.27 8.64 -14.49
N LEU A 222 7.51 8.44 -13.19
CA LEU A 222 8.82 8.58 -12.58
C LEU A 222 9.82 7.58 -13.18
N PHE A 223 9.41 6.34 -13.41
CA PHE A 223 10.27 5.30 -13.96
C PHE A 223 10.43 5.40 -15.49
N GLN A 224 9.43 5.89 -16.22
CA GLN A 224 9.55 6.16 -17.66
C GLN A 224 10.53 7.30 -17.95
N ALA A 225 10.70 8.25 -17.01
CA ALA A 225 11.75 9.25 -17.10
C ALA A 225 13.16 8.68 -16.89
N TYR A 226 13.27 7.50 -16.27
CA TYR A 226 14.53 6.81 -15.95
C TYR A 226 14.44 5.31 -16.33
N PRO A 227 14.39 4.94 -17.63
CA PRO A 227 14.05 3.57 -18.06
C PRO A 227 14.98 2.45 -17.57
N SER A 228 16.18 2.79 -17.09
CA SER A 228 17.11 1.84 -16.49
C SER A 228 16.84 1.55 -15.01
N ALA A 229 16.01 2.35 -14.35
CA ALA A 229 15.65 2.14 -12.95
C ALA A 229 14.63 1.01 -12.83
N LYS A 230 14.95 -0.02 -12.04
CA LYS A 230 14.02 -1.14 -11.78
C LYS A 230 13.29 -1.05 -10.43
N ASP A 231 13.80 -0.20 -9.54
CA ASP A 231 13.40 -0.01 -8.16
C ASP A 231 13.74 1.42 -7.70
N GLU A 232 13.38 1.78 -6.47
CA GLU A 232 13.66 3.11 -5.93
C GLU A 232 15.17 3.35 -5.74
N TRP A 233 15.96 2.32 -5.42
CA TRP A 233 17.42 2.43 -5.31
C TRP A 233 18.06 2.96 -6.60
N ASP A 234 17.76 2.34 -7.74
CA ASP A 234 18.27 2.79 -9.04
C ASP A 234 17.71 4.19 -9.38
N LEU A 235 16.42 4.40 -9.12
CA LEU A 235 15.73 5.66 -9.44
C LEU A 235 16.36 6.84 -8.69
N THR A 236 16.57 6.72 -7.39
CA THR A 236 17.15 7.80 -6.58
C THR A 236 18.63 8.00 -6.88
N THR A 237 19.37 6.94 -7.24
CA THR A 237 20.74 7.04 -7.73
C THR A 237 20.81 7.91 -8.99
N LEU A 238 19.94 7.66 -9.96
CA LEU A 238 19.89 8.44 -11.21
C LEU A 238 19.42 9.88 -10.96
N MET A 239 18.40 10.09 -10.14
CA MET A 239 17.95 11.45 -9.79
C MET A 239 19.03 12.24 -9.02
N ALA A 240 19.84 11.57 -8.19
CA ALA A 240 20.96 12.20 -7.49
C ALA A 240 22.07 12.61 -8.47
N ALA A 241 22.38 11.75 -9.46
CA ALA A 241 23.34 12.08 -10.53
C ALA A 241 22.90 13.31 -11.34
N ASP A 242 21.59 13.50 -11.54
CA ASP A 242 21.01 14.67 -12.21
C ASP A 242 20.86 15.89 -11.28
N GLY A 243 21.11 15.76 -9.97
CA GLY A 243 20.86 16.82 -8.98
C GLY A 243 19.37 17.13 -8.74
N THR A 244 18.47 16.20 -9.06
CA THR A 244 17.01 16.40 -9.00
C THR A 244 16.29 15.58 -7.93
N LEU A 245 17.01 14.72 -7.19
CA LEU A 245 16.45 13.80 -6.18
C LEU A 245 15.49 14.49 -5.21
N GLN A 246 15.94 15.53 -4.50
CA GLN A 246 15.11 16.19 -3.50
C GLN A 246 13.85 16.80 -4.12
N THR A 247 13.99 17.55 -5.22
CA THR A 247 12.87 18.23 -5.87
C THR A 247 11.83 17.24 -6.39
N LYS A 248 12.25 16.15 -7.06
CA LYS A 248 11.33 15.15 -7.61
C LYS A 248 10.60 14.37 -6.51
N MET A 249 11.33 13.90 -5.50
CA MET A 249 10.73 13.14 -4.40
C MET A 249 9.81 14.00 -3.53
N GLU A 250 10.19 15.25 -3.20
CA GLU A 250 9.29 16.13 -2.46
C GLU A 250 8.06 16.53 -3.27
N ASN A 251 8.18 16.75 -4.57
CA ASN A 251 7.02 16.97 -5.43
C ASN A 251 6.07 15.76 -5.42
N HIS A 252 6.62 14.55 -5.54
CA HIS A 252 5.85 13.31 -5.46
C HIS A 252 5.14 13.18 -4.10
N TYR A 253 5.87 13.30 -3.00
CA TYR A 253 5.29 13.23 -1.66
C TYR A 253 4.22 14.30 -1.41
N ALA A 254 4.39 15.49 -1.98
CA ALA A 254 3.46 16.59 -1.81
C ALA A 254 2.15 16.43 -2.59
N THR A 255 2.19 15.78 -3.76
CA THR A 255 1.11 15.83 -4.76
C THR A 255 0.50 14.48 -5.11
N PHE A 256 1.20 13.36 -4.87
CA PHE A 256 0.67 12.05 -5.22
C PHE A 256 -0.53 11.70 -4.35
N ILE A 257 -0.45 11.73 -3.02
CA ILE A 257 -1.64 11.64 -2.15
C ILE A 257 -1.86 12.97 -1.45
N THR A 258 -3.11 13.43 -1.48
CA THR A 258 -3.55 14.71 -0.93
C THR A 258 -4.60 14.52 0.17
N GLU A 259 -4.96 15.59 0.87
CA GLU A 259 -6.06 15.57 1.83
C GLU A 259 -7.38 15.13 1.19
N GLN A 260 -7.61 15.55 -0.07
CA GLN A 260 -8.81 15.20 -0.80
C GLN A 260 -8.91 13.69 -1.06
N ASP A 261 -7.79 12.99 -1.25
CA ASP A 261 -7.78 11.54 -1.36
C ASP A 261 -8.27 10.88 -0.06
N ILE A 262 -7.81 11.33 1.10
CA ILE A 262 -8.24 10.78 2.40
C ILE A 262 -9.73 11.07 2.66
N ALA A 263 -10.20 12.26 2.29
CA ALA A 263 -11.60 12.60 2.33
C ALA A 263 -12.46 11.70 1.41
N GLN A 264 -11.97 11.38 0.21
CA GLN A 264 -12.63 10.48 -0.74
C GLN A 264 -12.63 9.03 -0.24
N ILE A 265 -11.57 8.57 0.42
CA ILE A 265 -11.51 7.24 1.07
C ILE A 265 -12.63 7.12 2.10
N ALA A 266 -12.78 8.10 3.00
CA ALA A 266 -13.91 8.13 3.93
C ALA A 266 -15.26 8.20 3.20
N GLY A 267 -15.35 9.02 2.15
CA GLY A 267 -16.53 9.16 1.30
C GLY A 267 -16.94 7.89 0.54
N ALA A 268 -16.00 6.96 0.32
CA ALA A 268 -16.21 5.65 -0.26
C ALA A 268 -16.68 4.59 0.76
N GLY A 269 -16.96 5.00 2.01
CA GLY A 269 -17.39 4.08 3.08
C GLY A 269 -16.25 3.24 3.66
N LEU A 270 -15.00 3.55 3.31
CA LEU A 270 -13.81 2.92 3.88
C LEU A 270 -13.49 3.53 5.25
N ASN A 271 -12.80 2.75 6.09
CA ASN A 271 -12.55 3.11 7.49
C ASN A 271 -11.10 2.92 7.95
N TRP A 272 -10.26 2.35 7.09
CA TRP A 272 -8.85 2.11 7.37
C TRP A 272 -7.97 2.43 6.17
N VAL A 273 -6.73 2.78 6.46
CA VAL A 273 -5.66 2.88 5.48
C VAL A 273 -4.46 2.07 5.96
N ARG A 274 -3.86 1.28 5.07
CA ARG A 274 -2.51 0.73 5.28
C ARG A 274 -1.51 1.65 4.61
N LEU A 275 -0.51 2.11 5.37
CA LEU A 275 0.46 3.10 4.95
C LEU A 275 1.86 2.48 4.88
N PRO A 276 2.29 2.00 3.70
CA PRO A 276 3.67 1.59 3.46
C PRO A 276 4.62 2.76 3.70
N ILE A 277 5.58 2.58 4.61
CA ILE A 277 6.65 3.53 4.89
C ILE A 277 8.02 2.85 4.76
N PRO A 278 9.04 3.56 4.29
CA PRO A 278 10.38 3.02 4.22
C PRO A 278 11.21 3.30 5.48
N PHE A 279 12.25 2.49 5.71
CA PHE A 279 13.22 2.80 6.77
C PHE A 279 13.97 4.13 6.54
N TRP A 280 14.15 4.55 5.27
CA TRP A 280 14.80 5.83 4.96
C TRP A 280 13.93 7.06 5.28
N ALA A 281 12.66 6.88 5.66
CA ALA A 281 11.90 7.94 6.32
C ALA A 281 12.48 8.31 7.70
N ILE A 282 13.33 7.44 8.27
CA ILE A 282 14.04 7.68 9.52
C ILE A 282 15.46 8.14 9.19
N SER A 283 16.28 7.26 8.58
CA SER A 283 17.67 7.58 8.20
C SER A 283 18.22 6.64 7.13
N THR A 284 19.29 7.08 6.46
CA THR A 284 20.12 6.24 5.57
C THR A 284 21.57 6.23 6.05
N TRP A 285 22.36 5.27 5.57
CA TRP A 285 23.80 5.17 5.83
C TRP A 285 24.62 5.40 4.56
N THR A 286 25.66 6.23 4.67
CA THR A 286 26.58 6.54 3.56
C THR A 286 27.66 5.49 3.35
N ASP A 287 27.81 4.58 4.31
CA ASP A 287 28.69 3.42 4.24
C ASP A 287 27.93 2.21 4.80
N VAL A 288 27.54 1.32 3.90
CA VAL A 288 26.91 0.03 4.22
C VAL A 288 27.80 -1.14 3.79
N GLY A 289 29.12 -0.90 3.78
CA GLY A 289 30.13 -1.87 3.39
C GLY A 289 30.68 -1.65 1.99
N VAL A 290 31.51 -2.59 1.56
CA VAL A 290 32.34 -2.48 0.36
C VAL A 290 31.88 -3.49 -0.70
N ALA A 291 31.71 -3.01 -1.93
CA ALA A 291 31.40 -3.82 -3.11
C ALA A 291 32.65 -4.59 -3.61
N PRO A 292 32.49 -5.59 -4.50
CA PRO A 292 33.62 -6.38 -5.03
C PRO A 292 34.73 -5.55 -5.71
N ASP A 293 34.39 -4.39 -6.27
CA ASP A 293 35.33 -3.49 -6.93
C ASP A 293 36.10 -2.58 -5.96
N GLY A 294 35.85 -2.71 -4.65
CA GLY A 294 36.48 -1.93 -3.59
C GLY A 294 35.79 -0.60 -3.30
N SER A 295 34.69 -0.27 -3.98
CA SER A 295 33.93 0.96 -3.71
C SER A 295 33.06 0.83 -2.45
N THR A 296 32.97 1.91 -1.67
CA THR A 296 32.01 2.02 -0.56
C THR A 296 30.60 2.13 -1.12
N VAL A 297 29.69 1.31 -0.61
CA VAL A 297 28.27 1.35 -0.96
C VAL A 297 27.57 2.35 -0.05
N SER A 298 26.82 3.27 -0.64
CA SER A 298 25.97 4.24 0.05
C SER A 298 24.51 3.95 -0.29
N GLU A 299 23.62 4.07 0.69
CA GLU A 299 22.17 4.03 0.44
C GLU A 299 21.75 5.33 -0.29
N PRO A 300 21.16 5.26 -1.50
CA PRO A 300 20.94 6.42 -2.35
C PRO A 300 19.60 7.13 -2.11
N PHE A 301 18.81 6.68 -1.13
CA PHE A 301 17.47 7.22 -0.86
C PHE A 301 17.54 8.64 -0.30
N LEU A 302 16.44 9.41 -0.44
CA LEU A 302 16.31 10.72 0.18
C LEU A 302 16.02 10.57 1.69
N PRO A 303 16.98 10.84 2.59
CA PRO A 303 16.82 10.52 4.01
C PRO A 303 15.86 11.48 4.72
N SER A 304 15.01 10.92 5.59
CA SER A 304 14.18 11.62 6.58
C SER A 304 13.10 12.57 6.05
N VAL A 305 13.08 12.87 4.74
CA VAL A 305 12.15 13.84 4.16
C VAL A 305 10.72 13.31 4.08
N ALA A 306 10.52 12.00 3.86
CA ALA A 306 9.18 11.40 3.80
C ALA A 306 8.40 11.56 5.13
N TRP A 307 9.10 11.63 6.27
CA TRP A 307 8.48 11.65 7.59
C TRP A 307 7.50 12.80 7.80
N LYS A 308 7.81 14.01 7.30
CA LYS A 308 6.90 15.15 7.42
C LYS A 308 5.55 14.92 6.72
N TYR A 309 5.58 14.18 5.61
CA TYR A 309 4.39 13.84 4.84
C TYR A 309 3.61 12.68 5.47
N ILE A 310 4.31 11.74 6.12
CA ILE A 310 3.71 10.68 6.94
C ILE A 310 2.93 11.32 8.11
N VAL A 311 3.53 12.23 8.87
CA VAL A 311 2.84 12.92 9.98
C VAL A 311 1.64 13.73 9.48
N ARG A 312 1.76 14.37 8.30
CA ARG A 312 0.64 15.05 7.64
C ARG A 312 -0.51 14.10 7.29
N MET A 313 -0.19 12.91 6.77
CA MET A 313 -1.19 11.86 6.50
C MET A 313 -1.92 11.46 7.79
N LEU A 314 -1.21 11.26 8.91
CA LEU A 314 -1.83 10.90 10.19
C LEU A 314 -2.80 12.00 10.68
N GLY A 315 -2.46 13.27 10.44
CA GLY A 315 -3.37 14.40 10.68
C GLY A 315 -4.64 14.33 9.84
N TRP A 316 -4.53 14.03 8.54
CA TRP A 316 -5.69 13.83 7.67
C TRP A 316 -6.51 12.61 8.09
N ALA A 317 -5.86 11.49 8.44
CA ALA A 317 -6.54 10.29 8.91
C ALA A 317 -7.39 10.61 10.15
N ARG A 318 -6.84 11.35 11.13
CA ARG A 318 -7.60 11.86 12.28
C ARG A 318 -8.78 12.71 11.86
N LYS A 319 -8.54 13.72 11.02
CA LYS A 319 -9.58 14.67 10.57
C LYS A 319 -10.79 13.97 9.99
N TYR A 320 -10.62 12.84 9.31
CA TYR A 320 -11.71 12.07 8.69
C TYR A 320 -12.09 10.80 9.45
N GLY A 321 -11.53 10.54 10.65
CA GLY A 321 -11.83 9.37 11.48
C GLY A 321 -11.30 8.03 10.93
N ILE A 322 -10.29 8.08 10.06
CA ILE A 322 -9.66 6.89 9.46
C ILE A 322 -8.58 6.34 10.38
N ARG A 323 -8.58 5.01 10.61
CA ARG A 323 -7.51 4.30 11.31
C ARG A 323 -6.39 3.92 10.37
N VAL A 324 -5.17 3.82 10.90
CA VAL A 324 -3.96 3.54 10.14
C VAL A 324 -3.31 2.25 10.61
N ASN A 325 -3.04 1.35 9.65
CA ASN A 325 -1.99 0.35 9.77
C ASN A 325 -0.69 0.97 9.22
N LEU A 326 0.22 1.38 10.09
CA LEU A 326 1.53 1.87 9.67
C LEU A 326 2.38 0.65 9.32
N ASP A 327 2.92 0.56 8.12
CA ASP A 327 3.58 -0.65 7.64
C ASP A 327 5.03 -0.35 7.25
N LEU A 328 5.99 -0.92 7.98
CA LEU A 328 7.41 -0.86 7.63
C LEU A 328 7.65 -1.78 6.43
N HIS A 329 7.60 -1.17 5.26
CA HIS A 329 7.53 -1.87 4.00
C HIS A 329 8.93 -2.26 3.47
N THR A 330 9.97 -1.59 3.95
CA THR A 330 11.36 -1.82 3.53
C THR A 330 12.27 -2.07 4.71
N ILE A 331 13.15 -3.06 4.57
CA ILE A 331 14.10 -3.49 5.60
C ILE A 331 15.53 -3.41 5.04
N PRO A 332 16.52 -2.92 5.81
CA PRO A 332 17.93 -2.96 5.40
C PRO A 332 18.35 -4.34 4.89
N GLY A 333 19.02 -4.37 3.73
CA GLY A 333 19.43 -5.61 3.06
C GLY A 333 18.31 -6.32 2.29
N SER A 334 17.08 -5.78 2.29
CA SER A 334 15.86 -6.36 1.72
C SER A 334 15.43 -7.69 2.35
N GLN A 335 14.14 -7.77 2.67
CA GLN A 335 13.48 -8.94 3.25
C GLN A 335 12.85 -9.87 2.19
N ASN A 336 12.75 -9.43 0.92
CA ASN A 336 12.08 -10.21 -0.13
C ASN A 336 12.75 -10.16 -1.52
N GLY A 337 13.69 -9.24 -1.74
CA GLY A 337 14.43 -9.07 -3.00
C GLY A 337 13.62 -8.46 -4.14
N LEU A 338 12.41 -7.96 -3.85
CA LEU A 338 11.50 -7.35 -4.82
C LEU A 338 11.68 -5.82 -4.85
N ASN A 339 11.27 -5.18 -5.94
CA ASN A 339 11.40 -3.73 -6.12
C ASN A 339 10.74 -2.91 -4.99
N HIS A 340 9.58 -3.34 -4.52
CA HIS A 340 8.85 -2.69 -3.43
C HIS A 340 9.49 -2.89 -2.04
N SER A 341 10.60 -3.64 -1.90
CA SER A 341 11.46 -3.56 -0.70
C SER A 341 12.50 -2.42 -0.76
N GLY A 342 12.46 -1.61 -1.83
CA GLY A 342 13.38 -0.49 -2.09
C GLY A 342 14.55 -0.87 -3.00
N LYS A 343 15.01 -2.13 -2.95
CA LYS A 343 16.10 -2.62 -3.80
C LYS A 343 15.83 -4.04 -4.28
N PHE A 344 15.68 -4.21 -5.58
CA PHE A 344 15.57 -5.50 -6.25
C PHE A 344 16.90 -6.26 -6.19
N GLY A 345 16.84 -7.57 -5.90
CA GLY A 345 18.02 -8.44 -5.90
C GLY A 345 18.07 -9.42 -4.73
N GLN A 346 19.23 -9.49 -4.08
CA GLN A 346 19.49 -10.46 -3.01
C GLN A 346 18.77 -10.08 -1.70
N ILE A 347 18.32 -11.10 -0.96
CA ILE A 347 17.82 -10.95 0.40
C ILE A 347 19.00 -11.10 1.36
N ASN A 348 19.37 -10.03 2.05
CA ASN A 348 20.46 -9.98 3.02
C ASN A 348 19.98 -9.70 4.44
N PHE A 349 18.67 -9.59 4.66
CA PHE A 349 18.07 -9.59 5.99
C PHE A 349 17.98 -11.02 6.54
N LEU A 350 18.59 -11.28 7.70
CA LEU A 350 18.67 -12.61 8.34
C LEU A 350 19.14 -13.75 7.42
N ASN A 351 19.91 -13.40 6.40
CA ASN A 351 20.40 -14.32 5.38
C ASN A 351 21.82 -13.94 4.95
N GLY A 352 22.74 -14.91 4.97
CA GLY A 352 24.17 -14.70 4.71
C GLY A 352 24.88 -13.88 5.79
N PHE A 353 26.12 -13.46 5.50
CA PHE A 353 26.99 -12.80 6.49
C PHE A 353 26.38 -11.53 7.07
N MET A 354 25.77 -10.67 6.25
CA MET A 354 25.18 -9.41 6.72
C MET A 354 23.79 -9.56 7.36
N GLY A 355 23.28 -10.80 7.46
CA GLY A 355 21.95 -11.12 7.97
C GLY A 355 21.63 -10.51 9.33
N VAL A 356 22.51 -10.71 10.32
CA VAL A 356 22.30 -10.23 11.69
C VAL A 356 22.51 -8.73 11.79
N ALA A 357 23.55 -8.18 11.15
CA ALA A 357 23.82 -6.74 11.14
C ALA A 357 22.62 -5.95 10.57
N ASN A 358 22.06 -6.41 9.44
CA ASN A 358 20.86 -5.82 8.86
C ASN A 358 19.64 -5.91 9.81
N ALA A 359 19.50 -7.03 10.52
CA ALA A 359 18.42 -7.18 11.50
C ALA A 359 18.57 -6.27 12.72
N GLN A 360 19.79 -5.99 13.18
CA GLN A 360 20.04 -5.01 14.25
C GLN A 360 19.60 -3.61 13.83
N ARG A 361 19.92 -3.18 12.60
CA ARG A 361 19.42 -1.90 12.05
C ARG A 361 17.90 -1.87 11.95
N ALA A 362 17.28 -2.98 11.53
CA ALA A 362 15.83 -3.07 11.42
C ALA A 362 15.13 -2.89 12.79
N LEU A 363 15.69 -3.46 13.87
CA LEU A 363 15.16 -3.30 15.23
C LEU A 363 15.18 -1.83 15.68
N ASP A 364 16.25 -1.09 15.40
CA ASP A 364 16.33 0.35 15.72
C ASP A 364 15.23 1.17 15.02
N TYR A 365 14.90 0.84 13.78
CA TYR A 365 13.82 1.49 13.04
C TYR A 365 12.44 1.13 13.60
N VAL A 366 12.22 -0.15 13.93
CA VAL A 366 11.00 -0.59 14.62
C VAL A 366 10.86 0.12 15.98
N ARG A 367 11.96 0.29 16.72
CA ARG A 367 12.02 1.01 18.00
C ARG A 367 11.63 2.47 17.84
N ALA A 368 12.28 3.20 16.93
CA ALA A 368 11.98 4.62 16.68
C ALA A 368 10.51 4.86 16.28
N LEU A 369 9.94 3.98 15.45
CA LEU A 369 8.54 4.05 15.05
C LEU A 369 7.61 3.75 16.22
N THR A 370 7.93 2.73 17.02
CA THR A 370 7.14 2.37 18.22
C THR A 370 7.09 3.53 19.21
N GLU A 371 8.24 4.12 19.49
CA GLU A 371 8.40 5.30 20.34
C GLU A 371 7.52 6.46 19.87
N PHE A 372 7.48 6.69 18.55
CA PHE A 372 6.65 7.74 17.99
C PHE A 372 5.14 7.46 18.08
N ILE A 373 4.70 6.29 17.58
CA ILE A 373 3.26 5.99 17.42
C ILE A 373 2.56 5.72 18.75
N THR A 374 3.30 5.43 19.81
CA THR A 374 2.76 5.16 21.15
C THR A 374 2.42 6.44 21.91
N GLN A 375 2.91 7.59 21.46
CA GLN A 375 2.58 8.87 22.09
C GLN A 375 1.04 9.10 22.05
N PRO A 376 0.48 9.77 23.07
CA PRO A 376 -0.96 10.08 23.13
C PRO A 376 -1.51 10.75 21.87
N GLU A 377 -0.67 11.57 21.23
CA GLU A 377 -0.95 12.29 19.99
C GLU A 377 -1.14 11.38 18.76
N TYR A 378 -0.76 10.10 18.78
CA TYR A 378 -0.79 9.21 17.61
C TYR A 378 -1.43 7.83 17.85
N GLN A 379 -1.42 7.33 19.09
CA GLN A 379 -1.83 5.95 19.42
C GLN A 379 -3.25 5.57 18.95
N ASN A 380 -4.19 6.53 18.94
CA ASN A 380 -5.58 6.27 18.51
C ASN A 380 -5.74 6.26 16.98
N VAL A 381 -4.85 6.95 16.26
CA VAL A 381 -4.83 6.94 14.78
C VAL A 381 -4.09 5.71 14.26
N VAL A 382 -3.02 5.28 14.94
CA VAL A 382 -2.18 4.14 14.54
C VAL A 382 -2.35 2.96 15.50
N PRO A 383 -3.52 2.28 15.52
CA PRO A 383 -3.75 1.12 16.38
C PRO A 383 -3.09 -0.17 15.87
N MET A 384 -2.48 -0.16 14.68
CA MET A 384 -1.82 -1.31 14.06
C MET A 384 -0.47 -0.90 13.46
N PHE A 385 0.56 -1.72 13.72
CA PHE A 385 1.91 -1.54 13.20
C PHE A 385 2.39 -2.82 12.53
N GLY A 386 2.47 -2.82 11.19
CA GLY A 386 3.16 -3.82 10.40
C GLY A 386 4.67 -3.63 10.53
N ILE A 387 5.34 -4.54 11.25
CA ILE A 387 6.77 -4.38 11.53
C ILE A 387 7.66 -4.86 10.38
N MET A 388 7.09 -5.58 9.41
CA MET A 388 7.80 -6.09 8.24
C MET A 388 6.84 -6.55 7.15
N ASN A 389 6.91 -5.91 5.99
CA ASN A 389 6.18 -6.36 4.80
C ASN A 389 6.83 -7.57 4.13
N GLU A 390 6.04 -8.57 3.75
CA GLU A 390 6.40 -9.61 2.76
C GLU A 390 7.75 -10.35 2.97
N ALA A 391 8.18 -10.58 4.21
CA ALA A 391 9.42 -11.31 4.48
C ALA A 391 9.41 -12.71 3.83
N LYS A 392 10.36 -13.01 2.94
CA LYS A 392 10.35 -14.26 2.18
C LYS A 392 10.86 -15.43 3.01
N LEU A 393 9.93 -16.12 3.67
CA LEU A 393 10.22 -17.20 4.62
C LEU A 393 11.03 -18.35 3.99
N THR A 394 10.78 -18.67 2.72
CA THR A 394 11.50 -19.73 1.98
C THR A 394 13.00 -19.44 1.79
N VAL A 395 13.43 -18.18 1.95
CA VAL A 395 14.84 -17.78 1.87
C VAL A 395 15.43 -17.49 3.25
N ILE A 396 14.68 -16.76 4.09
CA ILE A 396 15.15 -16.35 5.43
C ILE A 396 15.17 -17.55 6.40
N GLY A 397 14.13 -18.37 6.37
CA GLY A 397 13.90 -19.48 7.29
C GLY A 397 12.96 -19.09 8.45
N ARG A 398 12.04 -20.00 8.79
CA ARG A 398 11.05 -19.81 9.86
C ARG A 398 11.68 -19.60 11.24
N PRO A 399 12.71 -20.37 11.67
CA PRO A 399 13.34 -20.14 12.98
C PRO A 399 13.97 -18.75 13.11
N GLN A 400 14.66 -18.28 12.07
CA GLN A 400 15.32 -16.97 12.03
C GLN A 400 14.31 -15.85 12.14
N LEU A 401 13.26 -15.90 11.31
CA LEU A 401 12.21 -14.88 11.30
C LEU A 401 11.41 -14.87 12.61
N THR A 402 11.12 -16.03 13.18
CA THR A 402 10.41 -16.15 14.47
C THR A 402 11.23 -15.57 15.62
N SER A 403 12.55 -15.82 15.64
CA SER A 403 13.47 -15.24 16.62
C SER A 403 13.48 -13.71 16.56
N TYR A 404 13.52 -13.14 15.35
CA TYR A 404 13.40 -11.69 15.16
C TYR A 404 12.03 -11.15 15.62
N TYR A 405 10.93 -11.85 15.31
CA TYR A 405 9.60 -11.43 15.76
C TYR A 405 9.43 -11.43 17.28
N ILE A 406 10.01 -12.40 18.00
CA ILE A 406 10.02 -12.39 19.47
C ILE A 406 10.85 -11.21 19.99
N GLN A 407 12.05 -10.99 19.44
CA GLN A 407 12.90 -9.86 19.82
C GLN A 407 12.21 -8.51 19.60
N ALA A 408 11.56 -8.33 18.45
CA ALA A 408 10.80 -7.12 18.13
C ALA A 408 9.57 -6.98 19.02
N HIS A 409 8.82 -8.06 19.27
CA HIS A 409 7.67 -8.07 20.18
C HIS A 409 8.07 -7.62 21.58
N ASP A 410 9.13 -8.19 22.16
CA ASP A 410 9.56 -7.88 23.52
C ASP A 410 10.04 -6.43 23.64
N MET A 411 10.77 -5.93 22.64
CA MET A 411 11.15 -4.52 22.55
C MET A 411 9.92 -3.61 22.48
N ILE A 412 8.96 -3.91 21.58
CA ILE A 412 7.74 -3.13 21.42
C ILE A 412 6.91 -3.12 22.71
N ARG A 413 6.72 -4.27 23.36
CA ARG A 413 5.96 -4.39 24.61
C ARG A 413 6.72 -3.85 25.82
N GLY A 414 8.05 -3.78 25.77
CA GLY A 414 8.86 -3.04 26.74
C GLY A 414 8.53 -1.55 26.75
N ILE A 415 8.38 -0.95 25.56
CA ILE A 415 8.03 0.47 25.38
C ILE A 415 6.54 0.72 25.65
N THR A 416 5.68 -0.11 25.05
CA THR A 416 4.23 0.13 25.03
C THR A 416 3.52 -0.36 26.28
N GLY A 417 4.08 -1.32 27.01
CA GLY A 417 3.39 -2.12 28.01
C GLY A 417 2.59 -3.29 27.40
N LEU A 418 2.10 -4.17 28.27
CA LEU A 418 1.29 -5.34 27.90
C LEU A 418 -0.20 -5.10 28.13
N GLY A 419 -1.05 -5.74 27.32
CA GLY A 419 -2.50 -5.80 27.53
C GLY A 419 -3.29 -4.66 26.85
N ALA A 420 -4.61 -4.79 26.84
CA ALA A 420 -5.49 -3.90 26.08
C ALA A 420 -5.27 -2.42 26.42
N GLY A 421 -5.16 -1.59 25.39
CA GLY A 421 -4.91 -0.15 25.51
C GLY A 421 -3.43 0.25 25.55
N ASN A 422 -2.49 -0.69 25.63
CA ASN A 422 -1.06 -0.40 25.69
C ASN A 422 -0.40 -0.55 24.31
N GLY A 423 -0.32 0.53 23.53
CA GLY A 423 0.26 0.54 22.17
C GLY A 423 -0.47 -0.29 21.11
N ALA A 424 0.10 -0.29 19.89
CA ALA A 424 -0.50 -0.89 18.70
C ALA A 424 -0.49 -2.43 18.70
N TYR A 425 -1.42 -3.01 17.94
CA TYR A 425 -1.34 -4.40 17.50
C TYR A 425 -0.14 -4.57 16.55
N ILE A 426 0.63 -5.65 16.75
CA ILE A 426 1.80 -5.95 15.91
C ILE A 426 1.33 -6.82 14.74
N SER A 427 1.38 -6.29 13.53
CA SER A 427 1.02 -7.02 12.31
C SER A 427 2.25 -7.73 11.74
N LEU A 428 2.11 -9.02 11.45
CA LEU A 428 3.14 -9.90 10.92
C LEU A 428 2.67 -10.48 9.58
N HIS A 429 3.43 -10.28 8.51
CA HIS A 429 3.14 -10.91 7.22
C HIS A 429 3.35 -12.44 7.28
N ASP A 430 2.51 -13.19 6.57
CA ASP A 430 2.46 -14.67 6.55
C ASP A 430 3.67 -15.37 5.89
N GLY A 431 4.61 -14.57 5.38
CA GLY A 431 5.85 -14.99 4.74
C GLY A 431 5.67 -15.86 3.49
N PHE A 432 4.51 -15.80 2.85
CA PHE A 432 4.09 -16.63 1.71
C PHE A 432 3.99 -18.14 2.02
N ASP A 433 3.91 -18.51 3.30
CA ASP A 433 3.86 -19.91 3.73
C ASP A 433 2.41 -20.44 3.81
N GLY A 434 1.42 -19.55 3.66
CA GLY A 434 -0.01 -19.87 3.72
C GLY A 434 -0.57 -19.92 5.14
N LEU A 435 -1.81 -19.45 5.30
CA LEU A 435 -2.44 -19.19 6.59
C LEU A 435 -2.48 -20.38 7.57
N SER A 436 -2.61 -21.62 7.09
CA SER A 436 -2.71 -22.79 7.98
C SER A 436 -1.43 -23.11 8.72
N ASN A 437 -0.27 -22.71 8.18
CA ASN A 437 1.04 -22.97 8.78
C ASN A 437 1.37 -22.03 9.94
N TRP A 438 0.49 -21.05 10.19
CA TRP A 438 0.57 -20.12 11.32
C TRP A 438 -0.37 -20.50 12.47
N ALA A 439 -1.10 -21.61 12.39
CA ALA A 439 -1.90 -22.09 13.52
C ALA A 439 -1.02 -22.24 14.79
N ASP A 440 -1.55 -21.81 15.94
CA ASP A 440 -0.88 -21.87 17.24
C ASP A 440 0.48 -21.13 17.31
N PHE A 441 0.77 -20.24 16.36
CA PHE A 441 1.99 -19.44 16.37
C PHE A 441 2.04 -18.50 17.58
N LEU A 442 3.10 -18.59 18.38
CA LEU A 442 3.38 -17.75 19.54
C LEU A 442 2.17 -17.55 20.47
N GLN A 443 1.44 -18.62 20.79
CA GLN A 443 0.33 -18.58 21.76
C GLN A 443 0.76 -17.86 23.05
N GLY A 444 -0.08 -16.93 23.52
CA GLY A 444 0.21 -16.04 24.66
C GLY A 444 0.89 -14.72 24.30
N SER A 445 1.32 -14.52 23.04
CA SER A 445 1.85 -13.24 22.57
C SER A 445 0.77 -12.15 22.58
N ASP A 446 1.11 -10.97 23.09
CA ASP A 446 0.15 -9.89 23.27
C ASP A 446 -0.16 -9.18 21.94
N ARG A 447 -1.42 -9.32 21.47
CA ARG A 447 -1.99 -8.54 20.35
C ARG A 447 -1.16 -8.57 19.07
N ILE A 448 -0.93 -9.77 18.56
CA ILE A 448 -0.39 -9.97 17.20
C ILE A 448 -1.50 -10.22 16.18
N ILE A 449 -1.28 -9.76 14.95
CA ILE A 449 -2.15 -9.91 13.78
C ILE A 449 -1.39 -10.64 12.68
N LEU A 450 -2.06 -11.56 11.98
CA LEU A 450 -1.52 -12.18 10.77
C LEU A 450 -2.03 -11.44 9.53
N ASP A 451 -1.09 -10.98 8.73
CA ASP A 451 -1.33 -10.29 7.47
C ASP A 451 -1.01 -11.22 6.29
N SER A 452 -1.95 -11.37 5.36
CA SER A 452 -1.82 -12.22 4.18
C SER A 452 -2.16 -11.46 2.91
N HIS A 453 -1.42 -11.73 1.84
CA HIS A 453 -1.50 -10.99 0.57
C HIS A 453 -2.00 -11.88 -0.59
N PRO A 454 -3.30 -12.19 -0.65
CA PRO A 454 -3.88 -13.02 -1.69
C PRO A 454 -4.02 -12.31 -3.04
N TYR A 455 -3.37 -12.86 -4.08
CA TYR A 455 -3.49 -12.40 -5.46
C TYR A 455 -3.72 -13.55 -6.44
N PHE A 456 -4.53 -13.32 -7.48
CA PHE A 456 -4.58 -14.21 -8.64
C PHE A 456 -3.44 -13.95 -9.63
N ALA A 457 -3.06 -12.68 -9.79
CA ALA A 457 -2.07 -12.23 -10.77
C ALA A 457 -0.77 -13.05 -10.76
N PHE A 458 -0.31 -13.48 -9.58
CA PHE A 458 1.03 -14.08 -9.41
C PHE A 458 1.01 -15.58 -9.13
N ASN A 459 -0.09 -16.27 -9.47
CA ASN A 459 -0.22 -17.73 -9.29
C ASN A 459 0.52 -18.57 -10.36
N GLY A 460 1.17 -17.91 -11.33
CA GLY A 460 1.92 -18.56 -12.42
C GLY A 460 1.05 -19.26 -13.48
N GLN A 461 -0.26 -19.05 -13.46
CA GLN A 461 -1.20 -19.65 -14.42
C GLN A 461 -1.51 -18.68 -15.57
N PRO A 462 -1.87 -19.19 -16.76
CA PRO A 462 -2.24 -18.34 -17.90
C PRO A 462 -3.48 -17.46 -17.65
N ASN A 463 -4.36 -17.85 -16.71
CA ASN A 463 -5.49 -17.05 -16.24
C ASN A 463 -6.42 -16.52 -17.34
N THR A 464 -6.73 -17.31 -18.38
CA THR A 464 -7.50 -16.87 -19.57
C THR A 464 -9.01 -17.15 -19.52
N ASP A 465 -9.56 -17.52 -18.36
CA ASP A 465 -11.01 -17.72 -18.23
C ASP A 465 -11.76 -16.40 -18.43
N PRO A 466 -12.88 -16.37 -19.19
CA PRO A 466 -13.58 -15.13 -19.52
C PRO A 466 -14.20 -14.50 -18.27
N VAL A 467 -14.05 -13.17 -18.14
CA VAL A 467 -14.67 -12.37 -17.08
C VAL A 467 -15.97 -11.71 -17.54
N ASP A 468 -16.05 -11.41 -18.84
CA ASP A 468 -17.11 -10.69 -19.56
C ASP A 468 -18.30 -11.60 -19.91
N THR A 469 -18.76 -12.37 -18.93
CA THR A 469 -19.81 -13.40 -19.08
C THR A 469 -21.24 -12.85 -19.00
N GLY A 470 -21.41 -11.53 -19.15
CA GLY A 470 -22.68 -10.82 -19.04
C GLY A 470 -22.69 -9.79 -17.91
N THR A 471 -23.83 -9.13 -17.73
CA THR A 471 -24.03 -8.05 -16.73
C THR A 471 -24.94 -8.44 -15.56
N ASP A 472 -25.51 -9.65 -15.57
CA ASP A 472 -26.32 -10.17 -14.46
C ASP A 472 -25.42 -10.43 -13.24
N PRO A 473 -25.65 -9.76 -12.09
CA PRO A 473 -24.82 -9.94 -10.89
C PRO A 473 -24.75 -11.39 -10.37
N SER A 474 -25.71 -12.24 -10.72
CA SER A 474 -25.74 -13.65 -10.33
C SER A 474 -24.77 -14.54 -11.15
N SER A 475 -24.38 -14.10 -12.35
CA SER A 475 -23.54 -14.90 -13.27
C SER A 475 -22.31 -14.18 -13.82
N ALA A 476 -22.26 -12.84 -13.77
CA ALA A 476 -21.13 -12.05 -14.27
C ALA A 476 -19.82 -12.41 -13.57
N GLY A 477 -18.70 -12.31 -14.29
CA GLY A 477 -17.37 -12.67 -13.80
C GLY A 477 -17.01 -14.15 -14.00
N GLY A 478 -17.95 -14.97 -14.48
CA GLY A 478 -17.69 -16.36 -14.81
C GLY A 478 -17.22 -17.17 -13.61
N VAL A 479 -16.07 -17.84 -13.75
CA VAL A 479 -15.51 -18.69 -12.68
C VAL A 479 -14.83 -17.88 -11.56
N TRP A 480 -14.45 -16.63 -11.82
CA TRP A 480 -13.58 -15.85 -10.95
C TRP A 480 -14.17 -15.54 -9.57
N PRO A 481 -15.44 -15.10 -9.44
CA PRO A 481 -16.05 -14.89 -8.12
C PRO A 481 -16.05 -16.16 -7.26
N LYS A 482 -16.39 -17.31 -7.86
CA LYS A 482 -16.39 -18.59 -7.15
C LYS A 482 -14.96 -19.05 -6.80
N LYS A 483 -13.97 -18.80 -7.66
CA LYS A 483 -12.55 -19.06 -7.37
C LYS A 483 -12.06 -18.23 -6.17
N ALA A 484 -12.44 -16.95 -6.08
CA ALA A 484 -12.07 -16.09 -4.94
C ALA A 484 -12.63 -16.66 -3.62
N CYS A 485 -13.93 -16.95 -3.59
CA CYS A 485 -14.57 -17.50 -2.41
C CYS A 485 -14.04 -18.88 -2.01
N THR A 486 -13.85 -19.78 -2.98
CA THR A 486 -13.34 -21.14 -2.70
C THR A 486 -11.87 -21.11 -2.28
N GLY A 487 -11.07 -20.22 -2.87
CA GLY A 487 -9.64 -20.11 -2.60
C GLY A 487 -9.33 -19.50 -1.24
N TRP A 488 -10.18 -18.59 -0.74
CA TRP A 488 -9.82 -17.76 0.40
C TRP A 488 -10.78 -17.83 1.60
N ALA A 489 -12.10 -17.93 1.40
CA ALA A 489 -13.04 -17.74 2.51
C ALA A 489 -12.81 -18.69 3.69
N ALA A 490 -12.65 -19.99 3.40
CA ALA A 490 -12.44 -21.01 4.42
C ALA A 490 -11.08 -20.88 5.12
N SER A 491 -10.02 -20.49 4.42
CA SER A 491 -8.67 -20.36 4.99
C SER A 491 -8.59 -19.16 5.94
N PHE A 492 -9.20 -18.04 5.58
CA PHE A 492 -9.30 -16.86 6.43
C PHE A 492 -10.12 -17.12 7.70
N VAL A 493 -11.26 -17.81 7.60
CA VAL A 493 -12.06 -18.17 8.79
C VAL A 493 -11.30 -19.16 9.68
N LYS A 494 -10.66 -20.18 9.10
CA LYS A 494 -9.86 -21.14 9.87
C LYS A 494 -8.68 -20.48 10.57
N SER A 495 -8.00 -19.55 9.89
CA SER A 495 -6.91 -18.77 10.47
C SER A 495 -7.39 -17.93 11.65
N ARG A 496 -8.58 -17.31 11.54
CA ARG A 496 -9.15 -16.55 12.66
C ARG A 496 -9.39 -17.37 13.92
N SER A 497 -9.73 -18.65 13.75
CA SER A 497 -9.91 -19.58 14.87
C SER A 497 -8.59 -20.15 15.41
N ALA A 498 -7.59 -20.38 14.55
CA ALA A 498 -6.37 -21.13 14.90
C ALA A 498 -5.15 -20.24 15.21
N PHE A 499 -5.04 -19.06 14.59
CA PHE A 499 -3.99 -18.08 14.85
C PHE A 499 -4.49 -16.97 15.77
N GLY A 500 -5.61 -16.33 15.41
CA GLY A 500 -6.09 -15.10 16.03
C GLY A 500 -6.56 -14.10 15.00
N ILE A 501 -6.36 -12.81 15.20
CA ILE A 501 -6.80 -11.81 14.22
C ILE A 501 -6.00 -12.01 12.92
N THR A 502 -6.70 -12.25 11.81
CA THR A 502 -6.13 -12.46 10.48
C THR A 502 -6.88 -11.59 9.47
N LEU A 503 -6.15 -10.90 8.60
CA LEU A 503 -6.71 -9.99 7.60
C LEU A 503 -5.97 -10.09 6.26
N ALA A 504 -6.59 -9.61 5.18
CA ALA A 504 -5.95 -9.49 3.88
C ALA A 504 -5.35 -8.09 3.73
N GLY A 505 -4.07 -7.88 4.10
CA GLY A 505 -3.42 -6.56 4.06
C GLY A 505 -3.12 -6.08 2.65
N GLU A 506 -3.14 -6.98 1.67
CA GLU A 506 -3.11 -6.62 0.28
C GLU A 506 -3.90 -7.60 -0.59
N TRP A 507 -4.68 -7.07 -1.53
CA TRP A 507 -5.34 -7.81 -2.60
C TRP A 507 -5.75 -6.85 -3.72
N SER A 508 -6.04 -7.34 -4.91
CA SER A 508 -6.56 -6.50 -6.01
C SER A 508 -7.63 -7.21 -6.82
N THR A 509 -8.27 -6.49 -7.76
CA THR A 509 -9.20 -7.13 -8.70
C THR A 509 -8.52 -7.89 -9.84
N SER A 510 -7.18 -7.92 -9.83
CA SER A 510 -6.40 -8.45 -10.93
C SER A 510 -6.47 -9.97 -11.02
N ILE A 511 -7.23 -10.48 -11.99
CA ILE A 511 -7.32 -11.91 -12.31
C ILE A 511 -6.12 -12.42 -13.11
N ASN A 512 -5.29 -11.52 -13.63
CA ASN A 512 -4.09 -11.79 -14.41
C ASN A 512 -2.95 -10.84 -14.00
N ASP A 513 -1.76 -10.98 -14.59
CA ASP A 513 -0.60 -10.11 -14.36
C ASP A 513 -0.33 -9.10 -15.48
N CYS A 514 -1.38 -8.66 -16.18
CA CYS A 514 -1.27 -7.55 -17.11
C CYS A 514 -1.27 -6.20 -16.38
N GLY A 515 -0.44 -5.29 -16.89
CA GLY A 515 -0.28 -3.94 -16.37
C GLY A 515 1.12 -3.45 -16.69
N LEU A 516 1.27 -2.17 -17.06
CA LEU A 516 2.60 -1.63 -17.32
C LEU A 516 3.47 -1.76 -16.05
N TYR A 517 4.62 -2.42 -16.17
CA TYR A 517 5.59 -2.68 -15.11
C TYR A 517 5.09 -3.48 -13.90
N LEU A 518 3.91 -4.11 -13.97
CA LEU A 518 3.38 -4.90 -12.85
C LEU A 518 4.31 -6.05 -12.44
N ARG A 519 5.02 -6.64 -13.41
CA ARG A 519 6.03 -7.69 -13.19
C ARG A 519 7.46 -7.13 -13.02
N GLY A 520 7.59 -5.81 -12.80
CA GLY A 520 8.83 -5.04 -12.84
C GLY A 520 9.07 -4.40 -14.21
N VAL A 521 10.02 -3.44 -14.27
CA VAL A 521 10.30 -2.64 -15.48
C VAL A 521 10.64 -3.48 -16.71
N ASN A 522 11.33 -4.61 -16.51
CA ASN A 522 11.68 -5.59 -17.54
C ASN A 522 10.98 -6.93 -17.32
N GLY A 523 9.86 -6.93 -16.59
CA GLY A 523 9.13 -8.13 -16.24
C GLY A 523 8.35 -8.72 -17.40
N THR A 524 8.27 -10.06 -17.45
CA THR A 524 7.43 -10.79 -18.40
C THR A 524 6.16 -11.27 -17.70
N THR A 525 5.02 -11.10 -18.37
CA THR A 525 3.71 -11.57 -17.93
C THR A 525 3.54 -13.07 -18.17
N THR A 526 2.73 -13.71 -17.34
CA THR A 526 2.35 -15.13 -17.44
C THR A 526 0.97 -15.32 -18.05
N TYR A 527 0.15 -14.25 -18.12
CA TYR A 527 -1.14 -14.24 -18.78
C TYR A 527 -1.03 -14.75 -20.23
N GLY A 528 -1.92 -15.68 -20.59
CA GLY A 528 -1.91 -16.33 -21.90
C GLY A 528 -2.64 -15.55 -23.00
N GLY A 529 -3.31 -14.45 -22.67
CA GLY A 529 -4.05 -13.61 -23.61
C GLY A 529 -3.33 -12.30 -23.97
N ASN A 530 -4.07 -11.36 -24.56
CA ASN A 530 -3.53 -10.06 -24.93
C ASN A 530 -3.58 -9.07 -23.76
N CYS A 531 -2.43 -8.59 -23.28
CA CYS A 531 -2.40 -7.61 -22.18
C CYS A 531 -2.91 -6.22 -22.57
N ALA A 532 -2.94 -5.86 -23.85
CA ALA A 532 -3.53 -4.58 -24.27
C ALA A 532 -5.02 -4.47 -23.89
N ASP A 533 -5.72 -5.60 -23.77
CA ASP A 533 -7.12 -5.66 -23.37
C ASP A 533 -7.32 -5.20 -21.91
N TRP A 534 -6.26 -5.22 -21.09
CA TRP A 534 -6.31 -4.93 -19.65
C TRP A 534 -5.60 -3.64 -19.25
N GLN A 535 -4.91 -2.98 -20.17
CA GLN A 535 -4.12 -1.77 -19.90
C GLN A 535 -4.92 -0.47 -20.10
N ASP A 536 -6.05 -0.49 -20.81
CA ASP A 536 -6.90 0.69 -20.99
C ASP A 536 -8.36 0.40 -20.62
N ALA A 537 -8.73 0.75 -19.38
CA ALA A 537 -10.08 0.53 -18.88
C ALA A 537 -11.16 1.40 -19.57
N SER A 538 -10.77 2.40 -20.38
CA SER A 538 -11.73 3.14 -21.21
C SER A 538 -12.34 2.27 -22.33
N GLN A 539 -11.64 1.19 -22.72
CA GLN A 539 -12.08 0.24 -23.74
C GLN A 539 -12.92 -0.92 -23.17
N TRP A 540 -13.03 -1.05 -21.85
CA TRP A 540 -13.74 -2.17 -21.22
C TRP A 540 -15.25 -2.08 -21.43
N SER A 541 -15.84 -3.21 -21.82
CA SER A 541 -17.28 -3.36 -21.98
C SER A 541 -18.01 -3.29 -20.64
N ALA A 542 -19.34 -3.15 -20.69
CA ALA A 542 -20.16 -3.22 -19.48
C ALA A 542 -20.07 -4.60 -18.81
N GLU A 543 -19.92 -5.66 -19.61
CA GLU A 543 -19.75 -7.04 -19.17
C GLU A 543 -18.41 -7.24 -18.45
N THR A 544 -17.31 -6.71 -18.98
CA THR A 544 -16.00 -6.75 -18.31
C THR A 544 -16.08 -6.07 -16.95
N LYS A 545 -16.64 -4.85 -16.90
CA LYS A 545 -16.77 -4.09 -15.65
C LYS A 545 -17.67 -4.78 -14.64
N ALA A 546 -18.81 -5.32 -15.07
CA ALA A 546 -19.71 -6.09 -14.23
C ALA A 546 -19.03 -7.36 -13.68
N GLY A 547 -18.25 -8.06 -14.51
CA GLY A 547 -17.51 -9.24 -14.09
C GLY A 547 -16.44 -8.93 -13.06
N ILE A 548 -15.63 -7.89 -13.27
CA ILE A 548 -14.60 -7.45 -12.32
C ILE A 548 -15.25 -6.97 -11.01
N LEU A 549 -16.39 -6.30 -11.06
CA LEU A 549 -17.16 -5.95 -9.86
C LEU A 549 -17.56 -7.20 -9.06
N GLN A 550 -17.99 -8.28 -9.71
CA GLN A 550 -18.32 -9.53 -9.01
C GLN A 550 -17.08 -10.20 -8.40
N VAL A 551 -15.91 -10.07 -9.02
CA VAL A 551 -14.63 -10.52 -8.44
C VAL A 551 -14.28 -9.71 -7.19
N ALA A 552 -14.44 -8.39 -7.25
CA ALA A 552 -14.21 -7.50 -6.11
C ALA A 552 -15.09 -7.86 -4.91
N LEU A 553 -16.41 -7.96 -5.14
CA LEU A 553 -17.38 -8.32 -4.09
C LEU A 553 -17.09 -9.70 -3.48
N ALA A 554 -16.75 -10.69 -4.31
CA ALA A 554 -16.44 -12.04 -3.83
C ALA A 554 -15.16 -12.08 -2.99
N SER A 555 -14.15 -11.32 -3.40
CA SER A 555 -12.88 -11.20 -2.67
C SER A 555 -13.09 -10.52 -1.32
N MET A 556 -13.80 -9.38 -1.29
CA MET A 556 -14.15 -8.67 -0.06
C MET A 556 -14.91 -9.56 0.94
N ASP A 557 -15.90 -10.33 0.48
CA ASP A 557 -16.67 -11.25 1.32
C ASP A 557 -15.82 -12.43 1.83
N ALA A 558 -14.95 -12.96 0.98
CA ALA A 558 -14.03 -14.04 1.36
C ALA A 558 -13.07 -13.61 2.46
N PHE A 559 -12.51 -12.40 2.38
CA PHE A 559 -11.54 -11.89 3.33
C PHE A 559 -12.18 -11.36 4.62
N GLN A 560 -13.34 -10.69 4.51
CA GLN A 560 -14.08 -9.97 5.57
C GLN A 560 -13.37 -8.74 6.14
N ASP A 561 -12.06 -8.81 6.37
CA ASP A 561 -11.20 -7.72 6.82
C ASP A 561 -10.06 -7.58 5.83
N TRP A 562 -9.97 -6.44 5.16
CA TRP A 562 -9.11 -6.32 3.98
C TRP A 562 -8.62 -4.88 3.71
N PHE A 563 -7.50 -4.80 3.01
CA PHE A 563 -6.95 -3.58 2.45
C PHE A 563 -6.66 -3.79 0.94
N PHE A 564 -7.35 -3.06 0.08
CA PHE A 564 -7.13 -3.15 -1.37
C PHE A 564 -5.80 -2.50 -1.76
N TRP A 565 -5.01 -3.17 -2.59
CA TRP A 565 -3.79 -2.65 -3.20
C TRP A 565 -4.09 -2.13 -4.61
N THR A 566 -4.14 -0.82 -4.86
CA THR A 566 -3.93 0.33 -3.97
C THR A 566 -5.04 1.38 -4.18
N TRP A 567 -5.07 2.47 -3.38
CA TRP A 567 -6.04 3.55 -3.55
C TRP A 567 -6.04 4.11 -4.97
N LYS A 568 -4.87 4.46 -5.50
CA LYS A 568 -4.73 4.97 -6.86
C LYS A 568 -3.36 4.69 -7.47
N ILE A 569 -3.32 4.79 -8.79
CA ILE A 569 -2.14 4.63 -9.64
C ILE A 569 -1.99 5.88 -10.49
N GLY A 570 -0.75 6.34 -10.65
CA GLY A 570 -0.38 7.48 -11.49
C GLY A 570 -0.55 7.18 -12.98
N ASN A 571 -0.73 8.24 -13.76
CA ASN A 571 -0.78 8.11 -15.20
C ASN A 571 0.61 7.79 -15.75
N THR A 572 0.65 7.04 -16.85
CA THR A 572 1.87 6.90 -17.65
C THR A 572 2.04 8.12 -18.56
N THR A 573 3.13 8.15 -19.33
CA THR A 573 3.37 9.12 -20.40
C THR A 573 2.27 9.16 -21.48
N SER A 574 1.43 8.13 -21.59
CA SER A 574 0.26 8.13 -22.48
C SER A 574 -0.97 8.84 -21.88
N GLY A 575 -0.89 9.28 -20.62
CA GLY A 575 -1.92 10.04 -19.94
C GLY A 575 -3.05 9.19 -19.32
N ILE A 576 -2.88 7.87 -19.26
CA ILE A 576 -3.83 6.93 -18.66
C ILE A 576 -3.17 6.05 -17.60
N VAL A 577 -3.99 5.41 -16.77
CA VAL A 577 -3.55 4.38 -15.81
C VAL A 577 -3.46 3.03 -16.54
N GLU A 578 -2.24 2.55 -16.78
CA GLU A 578 -1.99 1.29 -17.51
C GLU A 578 -1.96 0.04 -16.62
N SER A 579 -2.41 0.14 -15.37
CA SER A 579 -2.62 -0.96 -14.43
C SER A 579 -3.99 -0.84 -13.72
N PRO A 580 -5.11 -0.72 -14.46
CA PRO A 580 -6.40 -0.31 -13.90
C PRO A 580 -7.03 -1.29 -12.89
N LEU A 581 -6.69 -2.59 -12.95
CA LEU A 581 -7.17 -3.62 -12.01
C LEU A 581 -6.65 -3.43 -10.57
N TRP A 582 -5.68 -2.53 -10.40
CA TRP A 582 -4.96 -2.24 -9.16
C TRP A 582 -5.27 -0.84 -8.59
N SER A 583 -6.25 -0.12 -9.16
CA SER A 583 -6.63 1.22 -8.71
C SER A 583 -8.07 1.22 -8.17
N TYR A 584 -8.22 1.35 -6.85
CA TYR A 584 -9.53 1.38 -6.19
C TYR A 584 -10.35 2.60 -6.64
N GLN A 585 -9.73 3.78 -6.64
CA GLN A 585 -10.35 5.04 -7.03
C GLN A 585 -10.85 4.99 -8.47
N LEU A 586 -10.02 4.51 -9.41
CA LEU A 586 -10.42 4.36 -10.80
C LEU A 586 -11.53 3.33 -10.96
N GLY A 587 -11.45 2.22 -10.22
CA GLY A 587 -12.48 1.19 -10.24
C GLY A 587 -13.85 1.65 -9.76
N MET A 588 -13.88 2.50 -8.73
CA MET A 588 -15.13 3.11 -8.28
C MET A 588 -15.69 4.07 -9.32
N GLN A 589 -14.85 4.96 -9.84
CA GLN A 589 -15.26 5.95 -10.85
C GLN A 589 -15.74 5.28 -12.14
N GLY A 590 -15.11 4.17 -12.50
CA GLY A 590 -15.38 3.44 -13.72
C GLY A 590 -16.42 2.32 -13.61
N GLY A 591 -16.89 2.01 -12.40
CA GLY A 591 -18.02 1.10 -12.14
C GLY A 591 -17.67 -0.38 -11.99
N TRP A 592 -16.40 -0.73 -11.76
CA TRP A 592 -15.97 -2.12 -11.48
C TRP A 592 -15.50 -2.34 -10.04
N MET A 593 -15.71 -1.35 -9.16
CA MET A 593 -15.63 -1.47 -7.70
C MET A 593 -16.91 -0.95 -7.05
N PRO A 594 -17.33 -1.52 -5.90
CA PRO A 594 -18.54 -1.08 -5.23
C PRO A 594 -18.37 0.33 -4.62
N ILE A 595 -19.45 1.11 -4.64
CA ILE A 595 -19.50 2.43 -3.97
C ILE A 595 -19.76 2.26 -2.47
N ASP A 596 -20.43 1.18 -2.06
CA ASP A 596 -20.62 0.79 -0.66
C ASP A 596 -19.98 -0.60 -0.44
N PRO A 597 -18.86 -0.71 0.27
CA PRO A 597 -18.16 -1.99 0.44
C PRO A 597 -19.00 -3.05 1.16
N ARG A 598 -20.05 -2.65 1.91
CA ARG A 598 -20.91 -3.59 2.64
C ARG A 598 -21.77 -4.45 1.71
N THR A 599 -21.94 -4.04 0.45
CA THR A 599 -22.67 -4.84 -0.55
C THR A 599 -21.96 -6.15 -0.91
N ALA A 600 -20.70 -6.32 -0.50
CA ALA A 600 -19.98 -7.59 -0.65
C ALA A 600 -20.56 -8.71 0.21
N SER A 601 -21.16 -8.38 1.37
CA SER A 601 -21.58 -9.39 2.34
C SER A 601 -22.55 -10.42 1.74
N GLY A 602 -22.20 -11.70 1.87
CA GLY A 602 -23.01 -12.82 1.36
C GLY A 602 -22.76 -13.17 -0.10
N LYS A 603 -21.82 -12.51 -0.78
CA LYS A 603 -21.45 -12.82 -2.17
C LYS A 603 -20.94 -14.25 -2.33
N CYS A 604 -20.18 -14.78 -1.37
CA CYS A 604 -19.69 -16.15 -1.41
C CYS A 604 -20.81 -17.18 -1.34
N ALA A 605 -21.79 -16.99 -0.45
CA ALA A 605 -22.98 -17.84 -0.41
C ALA A 605 -23.76 -17.78 -1.74
N ALA A 606 -23.90 -16.58 -2.33
CA ALA A 606 -24.59 -16.39 -3.60
C ALA A 606 -23.93 -17.11 -4.79
N VAL A 607 -22.62 -17.33 -4.76
CA VAL A 607 -21.89 -18.13 -5.78
C VAL A 607 -21.71 -19.59 -5.39
N GLY A 608 -22.44 -20.06 -4.38
CA GLY A 608 -22.47 -21.45 -3.94
C GLY A 608 -21.28 -21.88 -3.08
N VAL A 609 -20.66 -20.94 -2.36
CA VAL A 609 -19.59 -21.19 -1.38
C VAL A 609 -20.08 -20.75 0.00
N ASP A 610 -20.63 -21.71 0.75
CA ASP A 610 -21.17 -21.45 2.09
C ASP A 610 -20.06 -21.64 3.15
N VAL A 611 -19.48 -20.52 3.58
CA VAL A 611 -18.51 -20.47 4.68
C VAL A 611 -19.05 -19.49 5.72
N ALA A 612 -19.42 -20.00 6.88
CA ALA A 612 -19.87 -19.16 7.98
C ALA A 612 -18.76 -18.17 8.37
N PRO A 613 -19.07 -16.86 8.52
CA PRO A 613 -18.13 -15.88 9.04
C PRO A 613 -17.61 -16.30 10.42
N PHE A 614 -16.39 -15.86 10.75
CA PHE A 614 -15.88 -16.05 12.10
C PHE A 614 -16.77 -15.27 13.09
N ALA A 615 -17.31 -15.98 14.09
CA ALA A 615 -18.25 -15.42 15.07
C ALA A 615 -17.57 -14.99 16.39
N GLY A 616 -16.27 -15.23 16.54
CA GLY A 616 -15.57 -15.00 17.79
C GLY A 616 -16.03 -15.92 18.94
N PRO A 617 -15.63 -15.58 20.19
CA PRO A 617 -14.64 -14.55 20.50
C PRO A 617 -13.22 -14.99 20.15
N TYR A 618 -12.31 -14.04 20.03
CA TYR A 618 -10.87 -14.34 20.08
C TYR A 618 -10.47 -14.76 21.50
N SER A 619 -9.36 -15.48 21.62
CA SER A 619 -8.75 -15.79 22.91
C SER A 619 -8.32 -14.50 23.61
N ALA A 620 -8.43 -14.45 24.94
CA ALA A 620 -8.20 -13.21 25.70
C ALA A 620 -6.83 -12.57 25.41
N TYR A 621 -5.75 -13.35 25.33
CA TYR A 621 -4.41 -12.82 25.05
C TYR A 621 -4.28 -12.16 23.66
N GLN A 622 -5.06 -12.61 22.67
CA GLN A 622 -5.05 -12.06 21.31
C GLN A 622 -5.59 -10.63 21.25
N THR A 623 -6.37 -10.22 22.26
CA THR A 623 -6.91 -8.86 22.39
C THR A 623 -6.39 -8.13 23.63
N GLY A 624 -5.29 -8.61 24.23
CA GLY A 624 -4.65 -7.96 25.37
C GLY A 624 -5.33 -8.21 26.72
N GLY A 625 -6.16 -9.25 26.82
CA GLY A 625 -6.74 -9.74 28.06
C GLY A 625 -5.83 -10.72 28.81
N SER A 626 -6.43 -11.55 29.66
CA SER A 626 -5.70 -12.52 30.49
C SER A 626 -4.76 -13.42 29.68
N GLY A 627 -3.52 -13.55 30.15
CA GLY A 627 -2.46 -14.36 29.51
C GLY A 627 -1.65 -13.63 28.44
N ALA A 628 -1.99 -12.39 28.10
CA ALA A 628 -1.19 -11.55 27.20
C ALA A 628 0.24 -11.36 27.74
N GLY A 629 1.23 -11.60 26.87
CA GLY A 629 2.66 -11.51 27.20
C GLY A 629 3.25 -12.79 27.81
N THR A 630 2.46 -13.84 28.03
CA THR A 630 2.95 -15.13 28.53
C THR A 630 3.09 -16.11 27.38
N ILE A 631 4.07 -15.88 26.50
CA ILE A 631 4.34 -16.75 25.35
C ILE A 631 4.69 -18.16 25.85
N VAL A 632 4.09 -19.18 25.22
CA VAL A 632 4.31 -20.58 25.59
C VAL A 632 5.81 -20.95 25.60
N ALA A 633 6.24 -21.62 26.67
CA ALA A 633 7.65 -21.92 26.91
C ALA A 633 8.32 -22.73 25.79
N SER A 634 7.57 -23.58 25.07
CA SER A 634 8.06 -24.32 23.91
C SER A 634 8.53 -23.38 22.78
N SER A 635 7.79 -22.31 22.49
CA SER A 635 8.17 -21.30 21.51
C SER A 635 9.43 -20.54 21.95
N LEU A 636 9.49 -20.10 23.21
CA LEU A 636 10.66 -19.40 23.73
C LEU A 636 11.91 -20.29 23.75
N SER A 637 11.76 -21.58 24.10
CA SER A 637 12.87 -22.53 24.06
C SER A 637 13.41 -22.79 22.65
N SER A 638 12.56 -22.69 21.63
CA SER A 638 12.94 -22.98 20.24
C SER A 638 13.43 -21.73 19.50
N PHE A 639 12.90 -20.56 19.83
CA PHE A 639 13.07 -19.34 19.03
C PHE A 639 13.43 -18.09 19.84
N GLY A 640 13.41 -18.14 21.18
CA GLY A 640 13.62 -16.96 22.03
C GLY A 640 15.06 -16.42 22.06
N GLN A 641 16.02 -17.11 21.44
CA GLN A 641 17.39 -16.62 21.32
C GLN A 641 17.52 -15.66 20.13
N PHE A 642 18.03 -14.45 20.37
CA PHE A 642 18.48 -13.53 19.32
C PHE A 642 19.94 -13.09 19.58
N PRO A 643 20.83 -13.04 18.57
CA PRO A 643 20.65 -13.53 17.20
C PRO A 643 20.31 -15.04 17.14
N PRO A 644 19.62 -15.50 16.08
CA PRO A 644 19.23 -16.91 15.97
C PRO A 644 20.46 -17.84 15.90
N ALA A 645 20.31 -19.06 16.40
CA ALA A 645 21.40 -20.03 16.48
C ALA A 645 21.96 -20.49 15.12
N THR A 646 21.21 -20.27 14.04
CA THR A 646 21.64 -20.52 12.65
C THR A 646 21.16 -19.38 11.75
N ILE A 647 21.90 -19.11 10.69
CA ILE A 647 21.53 -18.17 9.62
C ILE A 647 21.54 -18.92 8.28
N SER A 648 20.54 -18.64 7.45
CA SER A 648 20.42 -19.20 6.10
C SER A 648 21.57 -18.74 5.20
N ASN A 649 21.97 -19.57 4.23
CA ASN A 649 23.06 -19.28 3.28
C ASN A 649 24.40 -18.89 3.92
N LEU A 650 24.70 -19.46 5.10
CA LEU A 650 25.98 -19.31 5.77
C LEU A 650 26.78 -20.62 5.70
N PRO A 651 28.09 -20.59 5.34
CA PRO A 651 28.92 -21.80 5.37
C PRO A 651 29.01 -22.46 6.75
N SER A 652 29.16 -23.79 6.78
CA SER A 652 29.35 -24.53 8.03
C SER A 652 30.51 -23.98 8.86
N GLY A 653 30.26 -23.71 10.14
CA GLY A 653 31.26 -23.13 11.06
C GLY A 653 31.43 -21.62 10.95
N ALA A 654 30.73 -20.93 10.05
CA ALA A 654 30.88 -19.49 9.86
C ALA A 654 30.00 -18.62 10.78
N MET A 655 29.13 -19.21 11.61
CA MET A 655 28.26 -18.49 12.57
C MET A 655 29.04 -17.54 13.49
N GLY A 656 30.25 -17.94 13.91
CA GLY A 656 31.09 -17.11 14.78
C GLY A 656 31.67 -15.88 14.10
N PHE A 657 31.58 -15.76 12.77
CA PHE A 657 32.15 -14.67 11.97
C PHE A 657 31.10 -13.71 11.42
N LEU A 658 29.84 -13.85 11.83
CA LEU A 658 28.79 -12.92 11.43
C LEU A 658 29.13 -11.51 11.93
N PRO A 659 29.26 -10.52 11.02
CA PRO A 659 29.39 -9.14 11.43
C PRO A 659 28.18 -8.70 12.25
N THR A 660 28.45 -7.94 13.30
CA THR A 660 27.45 -7.19 14.06
C THR A 660 27.86 -5.73 14.13
N TYR A 661 26.89 -4.87 14.44
CA TYR A 661 27.11 -3.46 14.73
C TYR A 661 27.31 -3.24 16.23
N THR A 662 27.72 -2.03 16.60
CA THR A 662 27.90 -1.61 18.01
C THR A 662 26.90 -0.51 18.38
N ALA A 663 26.30 -0.58 19.56
CA ALA A 663 25.31 0.37 20.05
C ALA A 663 25.98 1.65 20.59
N THR A 664 26.48 2.50 19.69
CA THR A 664 27.15 3.77 20.06
C THR A 664 26.64 4.99 19.29
N ALA A 665 25.67 4.82 18.40
CA ALA A 665 25.04 5.96 17.72
C ALA A 665 24.01 6.64 18.63
N GLY A 666 23.84 7.95 18.44
CA GLY A 666 22.77 8.69 19.10
C GLY A 666 21.39 8.18 18.69
N ILE A 667 20.43 8.33 19.59
CA ILE A 667 19.02 7.97 19.35
C ILE A 667 18.48 8.78 18.16
N GLN A 668 17.83 8.10 17.22
CA GLN A 668 17.11 8.75 16.13
C GLN A 668 15.69 9.04 16.58
N THR A 669 15.41 10.30 16.89
CA THR A 669 14.06 10.75 17.27
C THR A 669 13.30 11.26 16.05
N LEU A 670 12.02 10.93 15.99
CA LEU A 670 11.14 11.31 14.90
C LEU A 670 10.27 12.49 15.35
N SER A 671 10.68 13.73 15.07
CA SER A 671 9.85 14.90 15.40
C SER A 671 9.49 15.68 14.14
N TYR A 672 8.21 16.00 14.00
CA TYR A 672 7.74 16.95 13.00
C TYR A 672 6.55 17.72 13.53
N VAL A 673 6.64 19.04 13.48
CA VAL A 673 5.54 19.94 13.81
C VAL A 673 4.82 20.29 12.52
N MET A 674 3.56 19.88 12.39
CA MET A 674 2.70 20.36 11.31
C MET A 674 2.61 21.90 11.38
N PRO A 675 2.83 22.63 10.28
CA PRO A 675 2.56 24.07 10.26
C PRO A 675 1.08 24.29 10.58
N ALA A 676 0.77 25.10 11.59
CA ALA A 676 -0.61 25.48 11.87
C ALA A 676 -1.21 26.15 10.62
N VAL A 677 -2.49 25.86 10.32
CA VAL A 677 -3.24 26.58 9.29
C VAL A 677 -3.37 28.03 9.79
N SER A 678 -2.46 28.90 9.33
CA SER A 678 -2.41 30.30 9.74
C SER A 678 -3.55 31.07 9.08
N VAL A 679 -4.75 31.01 9.66
CA VAL A 679 -5.88 31.87 9.27
C VAL A 679 -5.97 33.12 10.16
N THR A 680 -5.11 33.27 11.18
CA THR A 680 -5.02 34.55 11.94
C THR A 680 -3.70 34.67 12.71
N PRO A 681 -3.05 35.84 12.80
CA PRO A 681 -1.74 36.01 13.46
C PRO A 681 -1.75 35.90 15.00
N THR A 682 -2.82 35.40 15.65
CA THR A 682 -3.06 35.70 17.08
C THR A 682 -3.32 34.51 18.00
N ALA A 683 -3.28 33.28 17.50
CA ALA A 683 -3.31 32.10 18.37
C ALA A 683 -2.25 31.11 17.90
N THR A 684 -1.09 31.14 18.52
CA THR A 684 -0.16 30.00 18.49
C THR A 684 -0.71 28.99 19.49
N PRO A 685 -1.21 27.81 19.06
CA PRO A 685 -1.59 26.80 20.02
C PRO A 685 -0.31 26.33 20.72
N THR A 686 -0.27 26.43 22.04
CA THR A 686 0.74 25.81 22.91
C THR A 686 0.51 24.30 23.07
N VAL A 687 -0.03 23.63 22.03
CA VAL A 687 -0.41 22.21 22.09
C VAL A 687 0.83 21.37 21.80
N SER A 688 1.16 20.46 22.72
CA SER A 688 2.22 19.45 22.53
C SER A 688 1.93 18.63 21.28
N VAL A 689 2.91 18.47 20.40
CA VAL A 689 2.81 17.61 19.20
C VAL A 689 3.56 16.28 19.35
N GLY A 690 3.88 15.94 20.60
CA GLY A 690 4.77 14.84 20.96
C GLY A 690 6.26 15.23 20.91
N SER A 691 7.08 14.53 21.68
CA SER A 691 8.55 14.58 21.64
C SER A 691 9.13 13.78 20.47
N GLY A 692 8.35 12.85 19.91
CA GLY A 692 8.83 11.82 19.00
C GLY A 692 9.45 10.61 19.70
N TRP A 693 9.37 10.56 21.03
CA TRP A 693 9.99 9.53 21.88
C TRP A 693 9.22 9.41 23.21
N VAL A 694 8.42 8.35 23.38
CA VAL A 694 7.46 8.24 24.50
C VAL A 694 8.15 7.76 25.78
N ASP A 695 9.08 6.81 25.69
CA ASP A 695 9.79 6.28 26.85
C ASP A 695 11.09 7.06 27.08
N ALA A 696 11.00 8.09 27.93
CA ALA A 696 12.17 8.87 28.33
C ALA A 696 13.22 8.07 29.11
N SER A 697 12.87 6.88 29.62
CA SER A 697 13.82 5.98 30.29
C SER A 697 14.62 5.14 29.30
N ASP A 698 14.13 5.02 28.06
CA ASP A 698 14.83 4.33 26.99
C ASP A 698 15.95 5.21 26.42
N THR A 699 17.13 5.10 27.04
CA THR A 699 18.34 5.82 26.65
C THR A 699 19.33 4.94 25.88
N ALA A 700 18.93 3.76 25.41
CA ALA A 700 19.84 2.86 24.72
C ALA A 700 20.26 3.43 23.36
N SER A 701 21.57 3.43 23.08
CA SER A 701 22.12 3.90 21.82
C SER A 701 21.65 3.06 20.63
N PHE A 702 21.60 3.68 19.46
CA PHE A 702 21.36 2.99 18.19
C PHE A 702 22.65 2.33 17.72
N VAL A 703 22.52 1.36 16.82
CA VAL A 703 23.64 0.64 16.24
C VAL A 703 24.32 1.46 15.15
N THR A 704 25.64 1.30 15.05
CA THR A 704 26.48 1.83 13.97
C THR A 704 27.61 0.83 13.65
N ALA A 705 28.25 1.00 12.49
CA ALA A 705 29.46 0.27 12.15
C ALA A 705 30.52 0.38 13.27
N VAL A 706 31.17 -0.75 13.59
CA VAL A 706 32.30 -0.77 14.51
C VAL A 706 33.47 -0.01 13.88
N ALA A 707 34.05 0.94 14.61
CA ALA A 707 35.15 1.75 14.10
C ALA A 707 36.36 0.88 13.72
N GLY A 708 36.87 1.05 12.50
CA GLY A 708 38.00 0.29 11.97
C GLY A 708 37.65 -1.09 11.40
N CYS A 709 36.37 -1.50 11.45
CA CYS A 709 35.90 -2.71 10.79
C CYS A 709 35.58 -2.45 9.31
N THR A 710 35.84 -3.45 8.47
CA THR A 710 35.44 -3.44 7.06
C THR A 710 34.27 -4.41 6.88
N TYR A 711 33.11 -3.86 6.57
CA TYR A 711 31.92 -4.64 6.25
C TYR A 711 31.86 -4.92 4.75
N THR A 712 31.30 -6.06 4.38
CA THR A 712 30.94 -6.35 2.99
C THR A 712 29.61 -5.66 2.65
N ASP A 713 29.31 -5.46 1.36
CA ASP A 713 28.06 -4.84 0.90
C ASP A 713 26.82 -5.46 1.56
N ALA A 714 26.17 -4.69 2.43
CA ALA A 714 24.97 -5.10 3.17
C ALA A 714 23.78 -5.50 2.29
N TRP A 715 23.80 -5.15 1.01
CA TRP A 715 22.72 -5.36 0.05
C TRP A 715 23.05 -6.39 -1.04
N SER A 716 24.26 -6.97 -1.03
CA SER A 716 24.71 -7.94 -2.03
C SER A 716 25.84 -8.87 -1.51
N ALA A 717 25.75 -9.32 -0.25
CA ALA A 717 26.79 -10.09 0.42
C ALA A 717 26.79 -11.60 0.15
N LEU A 718 25.72 -12.18 -0.40
CA LEU A 718 25.54 -13.64 -0.39
C LEU A 718 26.61 -14.40 -1.20
N SER A 719 27.18 -13.75 -2.21
CA SER A 719 28.23 -14.30 -3.07
C SER A 719 29.63 -13.79 -2.72
N LEU A 720 29.77 -12.99 -1.67
CA LEU A 720 31.04 -12.37 -1.29
C LEU A 720 31.84 -13.29 -0.37
N PRO A 721 33.19 -13.22 -0.41
CA PRO A 721 34.02 -14.00 0.49
C PRO A 721 33.66 -13.74 1.95
N ALA A 722 33.85 -14.75 2.80
CA ALA A 722 33.70 -14.59 4.24
C ALA A 722 34.54 -13.40 4.74
N PRO A 723 34.01 -12.57 5.67
CA PRO A 723 34.80 -11.52 6.30
C PRO A 723 36.09 -12.11 6.88
N THR A 724 37.23 -11.50 6.55
CA THR A 724 38.56 -11.96 6.99
C THR A 724 38.89 -11.51 8.42
N ALA A 725 38.09 -10.60 8.98
CA ALA A 725 38.20 -10.11 10.35
C ALA A 725 36.83 -10.15 11.06
N LEU A 726 36.86 -10.48 12.35
CA LEU A 726 35.69 -10.45 13.23
C LEU A 726 35.27 -9.00 13.47
N CYS A 727 34.16 -8.60 12.86
CA CYS A 727 33.53 -7.31 13.11
C CYS A 727 32.39 -7.52 14.12
N THR A 728 32.71 -7.63 15.40
CA THR A 728 31.71 -7.85 16.45
C THR A 728 31.63 -6.64 17.37
N GLY A 729 30.50 -5.96 17.37
CA GLY A 729 30.17 -4.98 18.41
C GLY A 729 29.68 -5.66 19.68
N ALA A 730 29.88 -5.01 20.84
CA ALA A 730 29.10 -5.36 22.02
C ALA A 730 27.65 -4.95 21.73
N ALA A 731 26.76 -5.95 21.68
CA ALA A 731 25.31 -5.73 21.58
C ALA A 731 24.77 -5.20 22.90
#